data_AF-A0A9D3RWS8-F1
#
_entry.id   AF-A0A9D3RWS8-F1
#
_cell.length_a   1.000
_cell.length_b   1.000
_cell.length_c   1.000
_cell.angle_alpha   90.00
_cell.angle_beta   90.00
_cell.angle_gamma   90.00
#
_symmetry.space_group_name_H-M   'P 1'
#
loop_
_entity.id
_entity.type
_entity.pdbx_description
1 polymer ?
#
loop_
_entity_poly.entity_id
_entity_poly.type
_entity_poly.pdbx_seq_one_letter_code
_entity_poly.pdbx_strand_id
1 'polypeptide(L)'
;MCSAFSLSLLPSWIWGSSGGGLAGPFRARTKDQQLFGQRAEPDSAGFRKLPPTIPGIVYFLAFCFVYLLLSECEGDDEPKRKGQVLTLLAEQALQHHDYKASYIHCQDLMATGYGAGWHVCCQLGQCEGYQDLLARQELMAFALTHCPPASIQSLLAASSSLQTQILYQAVNYQIDAEPAQVGDGHSRLNAASDVVSLQADADAVGAAAAAEAVLHAVSDSQWWKTSLNYLRPLHGQGPGSVLRGPSGENADLEKQGCNPFYEALFDNPYIDESEEMYASYHHVPLENFAEVLLRTGKLAETKSEGRSLFPTTEVLIQLASDALPKDLTLALAYLLALPQVLDANKCFEKQSHSALSLQLAAYYYAMQIYARLAPCLKDECHPLYRADPKDLIRLVTVHVTDGPAGADWPEELEKLIGQLRLYNERLTDFTQAQVLRGLGRGVDVQRFAADSKYKKETILGLAETLEESVYRISLSLAQRYGVPLWEVYMTHLEFLFTDSGLSTKDIESRSVALGLFETLRGDPAAFYDHMTKYVYPSIAGTDLARLLYYFTLLESCGCAELVPSAIKPDVHVKLLKKLKAVATGLDYRKLTDEDSDPLLALEPVLTSQNVLSISKLTSRLPLATSGQRGALSSSAVHAAWLGKLFWKGDAQLLKTPPRSDPEFLQAYNACAKYLDRLVPADAVAFVDGVTFSPEAAELLSVDARREVTKRALKAVRQLSEKSRKKGGDESGQLPEHSAAGFDQALQHLQQSLAHLDTLSHPFIASLRSSEEPMAAPGFAPPLFGLARFIADCRGRVRLGVNEGEDERARRSEEDRAARLGVGPTLRGRRNRPCNFTRRGHGDPGEVI
;
A
#
# COMPACT_ATOMS: atom_id res chain seq x y z
N MET A 1 15.37 -12.04 -47.28
CA MET A 1 14.22 -11.47 -48.03
C MET A 1 14.52 -10.01 -48.26
N CYS A 2 15.00 -9.68 -49.46
CA CYS A 2 15.36 -8.33 -49.87
C CYS A 2 14.13 -7.64 -50.47
N SER A 3 13.48 -6.76 -49.72
CA SER A 3 12.63 -5.65 -50.23
C SER A 3 11.95 -4.94 -49.05
N ALA A 4 12.59 -3.90 -48.49
CA ALA A 4 11.96 -2.84 -47.71
C ALA A 4 13.00 -1.77 -47.35
N PHE A 5 13.51 -1.04 -48.35
CA PHE A 5 14.16 0.25 -48.10
C PHE A 5 13.08 1.32 -48.20
N SER A 6 12.51 1.72 -47.06
CA SER A 6 11.70 2.94 -46.98
C SER A 6 12.64 4.14 -46.96
N LEU A 7 12.61 4.89 -48.06
CA LEU A 7 13.02 6.28 -48.13
C LEU A 7 12.09 7.11 -47.23
N SER A 8 12.55 7.47 -46.04
CA SER A 8 11.87 8.45 -45.19
C SER A 8 12.87 9.48 -44.66
N LEU A 9 13.36 10.33 -45.56
CA LEU A 9 14.00 11.60 -45.25
C LEU A 9 13.71 12.57 -46.42
N LEU A 10 12.47 13.07 -46.48
CA LEU A 10 12.07 14.27 -47.22
C LEU A 10 10.86 14.87 -46.48
N PRO A 11 10.95 16.09 -45.93
CA PRO A 11 9.76 16.81 -45.47
C PRO A 11 8.89 17.14 -46.68
N SER A 12 7.68 16.58 -46.68
CA SER A 12 6.61 16.84 -47.63
C SER A 12 6.18 18.31 -47.58
N TRP A 13 6.49 19.10 -48.61
CA TRP A 13 5.76 20.31 -48.94
C TRP A 13 5.54 20.35 -50.46
N ILE A 14 4.39 20.91 -50.88
CA ILE A 14 3.91 21.22 -52.25
C ILE A 14 2.67 20.38 -52.67
N TRP A 15 1.48 20.73 -52.15
CA TRP A 15 0.39 21.40 -52.89
C TRP A 15 -0.86 21.62 -52.01
N GLY A 16 -1.46 22.81 -52.10
CA GLY A 16 -2.71 23.13 -51.42
C GLY A 16 -3.02 24.62 -51.34
N SER A 17 -3.45 25.20 -52.47
CA SER A 17 -4.05 26.53 -52.56
C SER A 17 -5.45 26.54 -51.93
N SER A 18 -5.72 27.47 -51.01
CA SER A 18 -7.04 28.13 -50.88
C SER A 18 -6.92 29.34 -49.94
N GLY A 19 -7.37 30.49 -50.43
CA GLY A 19 -7.27 31.77 -49.75
C GLY A 19 -8.20 31.95 -48.56
N GLY A 20 -7.87 32.95 -47.76
CA GLY A 20 -8.67 33.42 -46.63
C GLY A 20 -7.88 34.48 -45.87
N GLY A 21 -7.92 35.72 -46.36
CA GLY A 21 -7.30 36.84 -45.67
C GLY A 21 -8.05 37.18 -44.38
N LEU A 22 -7.31 37.64 -43.37
CA LEU A 22 -7.76 38.59 -42.36
C LEU A 22 -6.53 39.23 -41.71
N ALA A 23 -6.43 40.54 -41.87
CA ALA A 23 -5.39 41.40 -41.32
C ALA A 23 -5.62 41.69 -39.82
N GLY A 24 -4.53 41.84 -39.06
CA GLY A 24 -4.54 42.37 -37.69
C GLY A 24 -3.13 42.39 -37.07
N PRO A 25 -2.76 43.39 -36.24
CA PRO A 25 -1.47 44.07 -36.38
C PRO A 25 -0.36 43.58 -35.44
N PHE A 26 0.87 43.55 -35.95
CA PHE A 26 2.09 43.40 -35.16
C PHE A 26 2.38 44.67 -34.37
N ARG A 27 2.37 44.55 -33.04
CA ARG A 27 2.67 45.61 -32.08
C ARG A 27 4.13 45.49 -31.66
N ALA A 28 5.00 46.29 -32.29
CA ALA A 28 6.39 46.43 -31.86
C ALA A 28 6.44 47.09 -30.46
N ARG A 29 7.14 46.46 -29.52
CA ARG A 29 7.52 47.06 -28.24
C ARG A 29 9.02 47.29 -28.22
N THR A 30 9.37 48.56 -28.23
CA THR A 30 10.67 49.17 -28.01
C THR A 30 11.14 49.05 -26.55
N LYS A 31 12.42 48.68 -26.36
CA LYS A 31 13.39 49.00 -25.30
C LYS A 31 14.56 48.01 -25.51
N ASP A 32 15.80 48.39 -25.80
CA ASP A 32 16.61 49.38 -25.12
C ASP A 32 17.52 50.20 -26.07
N GLN A 33 17.52 51.51 -25.82
CA GLN A 33 18.62 52.41 -26.15
C GLN A 33 19.57 52.42 -24.95
N GLN A 34 20.86 52.15 -25.17
CA GLN A 34 21.99 52.97 -24.71
C GLN A 34 23.31 52.26 -25.01
N LEU A 35 24.01 52.71 -26.05
CA LEU A 35 25.42 53.14 -26.03
C LEU A 35 25.97 53.19 -27.47
N PHE A 36 26.81 54.19 -27.69
CA PHE A 36 27.51 54.52 -28.94
C PHE A 36 26.70 55.24 -30.02
N GLY A 37 26.46 56.52 -29.74
CA GLY A 37 26.68 57.52 -30.77
C GLY A 37 28.17 57.80 -30.92
N GLN A 38 28.71 57.64 -32.12
CA GLN A 38 29.62 58.61 -32.71
C GLN A 38 29.59 58.49 -34.23
N ARG A 39 29.42 59.67 -34.82
CA ARG A 39 29.21 60.01 -36.22
C ARG A 39 30.56 59.97 -36.95
N ALA A 40 30.62 59.36 -38.13
CA ALA A 40 31.51 59.79 -39.21
C ALA A 40 30.88 59.41 -40.56
N GLU A 41 30.56 60.43 -41.35
CA GLU A 41 30.20 60.33 -42.77
C GLU A 41 31.46 60.12 -43.64
N PRO A 42 31.31 59.80 -44.95
CA PRO A 42 32.32 59.05 -45.70
C PRO A 42 33.36 59.95 -46.38
N ASP A 43 34.64 59.59 -46.24
CA ASP A 43 35.72 60.18 -47.04
C ASP A 43 36.05 59.29 -48.24
N SER A 44 35.73 59.81 -49.42
CA SER A 44 36.22 59.39 -50.72
C SER A 44 37.69 59.80 -50.90
N ALA A 45 38.65 58.94 -50.54
CA ALA A 45 40.03 59.01 -51.05
C ALA A 45 40.83 57.80 -50.55
N GLY A 46 41.30 56.92 -51.45
CA GLY A 46 42.18 55.83 -51.00
C GLY A 46 42.62 54.77 -52.01
N PHE A 47 42.40 54.92 -53.32
CA PHE A 47 43.03 54.03 -54.30
C PHE A 47 44.49 54.48 -54.55
N ARG A 48 45.47 53.96 -53.78
CA ARG A 48 46.87 53.89 -54.23
C ARG A 48 47.63 52.67 -53.68
N LYS A 49 48.01 51.83 -54.64
CA LYS A 49 49.24 51.02 -54.75
C LYS A 49 49.37 49.76 -53.88
N LEU A 50 48.97 48.62 -54.46
CA LEU A 50 49.67 47.35 -54.28
C LEU A 50 50.35 46.94 -55.61
N PRO A 51 51.52 46.28 -55.58
CA PRO A 51 52.26 45.87 -56.78
C PRO A 51 51.53 44.73 -57.52
N PRO A 52 51.71 44.58 -58.84
CA PRO A 52 51.00 43.57 -59.62
C PRO A 52 51.67 42.21 -59.39
N THR A 53 51.11 41.39 -58.52
CA THR A 53 51.31 39.94 -58.58
C THR A 53 50.32 39.37 -59.61
N ILE A 54 50.80 38.41 -60.40
CA ILE A 54 50.09 37.69 -61.47
C ILE A 54 48.61 37.34 -61.15
N PRO A 55 48.19 36.99 -59.91
CA PRO A 55 46.77 36.80 -59.58
C PRO A 55 45.86 38.02 -59.79
N GLY A 56 46.32 39.26 -59.59
CA GLY A 56 45.47 40.46 -59.70
C GLY A 56 45.00 40.78 -61.14
N ILE A 57 45.79 40.40 -62.14
CA ILE A 57 45.45 40.56 -63.57
C ILE A 57 44.44 39.51 -64.01
N VAL A 58 44.52 38.30 -63.44
CA VAL A 58 43.55 37.22 -63.70
C VAL A 58 42.18 37.55 -63.12
N TYR A 59 42.13 38.09 -61.90
CA TYR A 59 40.88 38.58 -61.30
C TYR A 59 40.27 39.75 -62.08
N PHE A 60 41.09 40.68 -62.59
CA PHE A 60 40.62 41.80 -63.41
C PHE A 60 40.11 41.34 -64.78
N LEU A 61 40.78 40.38 -65.42
CA LEU A 61 40.35 39.81 -66.70
C LEU A 61 39.10 38.93 -66.55
N ALA A 62 38.98 38.15 -65.46
CA ALA A 62 37.76 37.42 -65.14
C ALA A 62 36.58 38.37 -64.87
N PHE A 63 36.82 39.47 -64.14
CA PHE A 63 35.82 40.51 -63.92
C PHE A 63 35.38 41.18 -65.24
N CYS A 64 36.32 41.48 -66.14
CA CYS A 64 36.01 42.00 -67.48
C CYS A 64 35.27 40.99 -68.38
N PHE A 65 35.60 39.69 -68.29
CA PHE A 65 34.93 38.63 -69.05
C PHE A 65 33.50 38.38 -68.55
N VAL A 66 33.31 38.45 -67.22
CA VAL A 66 31.99 38.43 -66.55
C VAL A 66 31.15 39.65 -66.92
N TYR A 67 31.75 40.84 -67.03
CA TYR A 67 31.07 42.06 -67.48
C TYR A 67 30.64 41.99 -68.95
N LEU A 68 31.42 41.30 -69.79
CA LEU A 68 31.08 41.03 -71.19
C LEU A 68 29.92 40.02 -71.31
N LEU A 69 29.93 38.94 -70.51
CA LEU A 69 28.83 37.96 -70.45
C LEU A 69 27.52 38.54 -69.90
N LEU A 70 27.60 39.51 -68.98
CA LEU A 70 26.44 40.26 -68.48
C LEU A 70 25.78 41.14 -69.54
N SER A 71 26.48 41.47 -70.63
CA SER A 71 25.97 42.34 -71.69
C SER A 71 25.24 41.58 -72.82
N GLU A 72 25.36 40.24 -72.89
CA GLU A 72 24.73 39.41 -73.94
C GLU A 72 23.43 38.71 -73.51
N CYS A 73 23.02 38.81 -72.24
CA CYS A 73 21.77 38.21 -71.74
C CYS A 73 20.69 39.29 -71.56
N GLU A 74 19.89 39.56 -72.60
CA GLU A 74 18.63 40.30 -72.46
C GLU A 74 17.62 39.47 -71.62
N GLY A 75 17.44 39.85 -70.35
CA GLY A 75 16.43 39.27 -69.47
C GLY A 75 16.39 39.94 -68.09
N ASP A 76 15.19 40.31 -67.63
CA ASP A 76 14.87 41.16 -66.47
C ASP A 76 15.09 40.52 -65.08
N ASP A 77 15.92 39.47 -65.00
CA ASP A 77 16.04 38.62 -63.80
C ASP A 77 17.39 38.83 -63.09
N GLU A 78 17.45 39.88 -62.26
CA GLU A 78 18.59 40.24 -61.41
C GLU A 78 19.13 39.08 -60.53
N PRO A 79 18.30 38.30 -59.79
CA PRO A 79 18.81 37.22 -58.95
C PRO A 79 19.42 36.08 -59.77
N LYS A 80 18.89 35.80 -60.96
CA LYS A 80 19.46 34.79 -61.88
C LYS A 80 20.83 35.20 -62.40
N ARG A 81 20.99 36.47 -62.81
CA ARG A 81 22.30 37.02 -63.24
C ARG A 81 23.31 37.00 -62.10
N LYS A 82 22.91 37.42 -60.91
CA LYS A 82 23.76 37.38 -59.71
C LYS A 82 24.22 35.94 -59.40
N GLY A 83 23.31 34.97 -59.46
CA GLY A 83 23.63 33.55 -59.27
C GLY A 83 24.62 33.02 -60.32
N GLN A 84 24.46 33.38 -61.60
CA GLN A 84 25.39 33.00 -62.67
C GLN A 84 26.79 33.60 -62.48
N VAL A 85 26.86 34.89 -62.11
CA VAL A 85 28.13 35.56 -61.81
C VAL A 85 28.84 34.89 -60.62
N LEU A 86 28.12 34.63 -59.53
CA LEU A 86 28.68 33.94 -58.36
C LEU A 86 29.16 32.52 -58.70
N THR A 87 28.43 31.80 -59.56
CA THR A 87 28.83 30.47 -60.04
C THR A 87 30.17 30.55 -60.79
N LEU A 88 30.30 31.47 -61.75
CA LEU A 88 31.54 31.65 -62.51
C LEU A 88 32.72 32.08 -61.63
N LEU A 89 32.49 32.99 -60.68
CA LEU A 89 33.52 33.42 -59.72
C LEU A 89 33.97 32.25 -58.83
N ALA A 90 33.04 31.44 -58.33
CA ALA A 90 33.34 30.26 -57.54
C ALA A 90 34.12 29.20 -58.35
N GLU A 91 33.77 28.98 -59.62
CA GLU A 91 34.46 28.05 -60.53
C GLU A 91 35.89 28.53 -60.85
N GLN A 92 36.08 29.81 -61.13
CA GLN A 92 37.40 30.38 -61.40
C GLN A 92 38.30 30.33 -60.16
N ALA A 93 37.77 30.68 -58.99
CA ALA A 93 38.50 30.56 -57.73
C ALA A 93 38.90 29.11 -57.45
N LEU A 94 38.01 28.14 -57.73
CA LEU A 94 38.31 26.72 -57.60
C LEU A 94 39.41 26.24 -58.55
N GLN A 95 39.38 26.67 -59.82
CA GLN A 95 40.42 26.36 -60.83
C GLN A 95 41.80 26.88 -60.43
N HIS A 96 41.87 27.97 -59.68
CA HIS A 96 43.10 28.54 -59.15
C HIS A 96 43.48 28.04 -57.75
N HIS A 97 42.79 27.01 -57.23
CA HIS A 97 42.99 26.45 -55.89
C HIS A 97 42.80 27.46 -54.74
N ASP A 98 42.04 28.54 -54.97
CA ASP A 98 41.64 29.49 -53.94
C ASP A 98 40.32 29.03 -53.29
N TYR A 99 40.42 27.98 -52.47
CA TYR A 99 39.26 27.32 -51.87
C TYR A 99 38.46 28.23 -50.95
N LYS A 100 39.11 29.17 -50.25
CA LYS A 100 38.43 30.12 -49.35
C LYS A 100 37.58 31.12 -50.14
N ALA A 101 38.12 31.70 -51.22
CA ALA A 101 37.35 32.60 -52.08
C ALA A 101 36.21 31.85 -52.79
N SER A 102 36.48 30.63 -53.28
CA SER A 102 35.46 29.77 -53.89
C SER A 102 34.31 29.46 -52.91
N TYR A 103 34.63 29.19 -51.64
CA TYR A 103 33.65 28.93 -50.60
C TYR A 103 32.78 30.15 -50.28
N ILE A 104 33.37 31.34 -50.13
CA ILE A 104 32.61 32.59 -49.88
C ILE A 104 31.57 32.82 -50.99
N HIS A 105 31.98 32.67 -52.25
CA HIS A 105 31.05 32.80 -53.37
C HIS A 105 29.97 31.72 -53.39
N CYS A 106 30.30 30.48 -52.98
CA CYS A 106 29.31 29.43 -52.78
C CYS A 106 28.35 29.74 -51.62
N GLN A 107 28.82 30.31 -50.51
CA GLN A 107 27.95 30.72 -49.39
C GLN A 107 26.95 31.80 -49.82
N ASP A 108 27.42 32.82 -50.55
CA ASP A 108 26.54 33.86 -51.11
C ASP A 108 25.51 33.27 -52.09
N LEU A 109 25.92 32.26 -52.87
CA LEU A 109 25.04 31.53 -53.78
C LEU A 109 23.98 30.71 -53.03
N MET A 110 24.38 30.02 -51.96
CA MET A 110 23.47 29.26 -51.09
C MET A 110 22.48 30.19 -50.36
N ALA A 111 22.97 31.32 -49.83
CA ALA A 111 22.15 32.32 -49.15
C ALA A 111 21.12 32.99 -50.06
N THR A 112 21.43 33.10 -51.36
CA THR A 112 20.49 33.57 -52.39
C THR A 112 19.54 32.49 -52.90
N GLY A 113 19.70 31.23 -52.48
CA GLY A 113 18.84 30.11 -52.87
C GLY A 113 18.99 29.69 -54.33
N TYR A 114 20.10 30.02 -54.99
CA TYR A 114 20.30 29.78 -56.42
C TYR A 114 20.69 28.31 -56.72
N GLY A 115 19.71 27.42 -56.79
CA GLY A 115 19.94 25.97 -56.94
C GLY A 115 20.70 25.53 -58.21
N ALA A 116 20.73 26.33 -59.28
CA ALA A 116 21.48 25.97 -60.50
C ALA A 116 23.01 25.96 -60.29
N GLY A 117 23.52 26.60 -59.22
CA GLY A 117 24.92 26.54 -58.82
C GLY A 117 25.33 25.28 -58.05
N TRP A 118 24.45 24.27 -57.96
CA TRP A 118 24.76 23.01 -57.25
C TRP A 118 26.07 22.36 -57.72
N HIS A 119 26.44 22.50 -59.00
CA HIS A 119 27.60 21.84 -59.58
C HIS A 119 28.92 22.38 -59.02
N VAL A 120 29.06 23.70 -58.85
CA VAL A 120 30.28 24.29 -58.26
C VAL A 120 30.38 23.98 -56.76
N CYS A 121 29.25 23.99 -56.03
CA CYS A 121 29.20 23.52 -54.64
C CYS A 121 29.60 22.05 -54.54
N CYS A 122 29.15 21.22 -55.48
CA CYS A 122 29.54 19.82 -55.58
C CYS A 122 31.07 19.66 -55.76
N GLN A 123 31.64 20.38 -56.73
CA GLN A 123 33.06 20.28 -57.04
C GLN A 123 33.94 20.73 -55.85
N LEU A 124 33.58 21.82 -55.18
CA LEU A 124 34.31 22.31 -54.00
C LEU A 124 34.13 21.36 -52.79
N GLY A 125 32.93 20.83 -52.55
CA GLY A 125 32.68 19.91 -51.43
C GLY A 125 33.39 18.56 -51.59
N GLN A 126 33.62 18.10 -52.82
CA GLN A 126 34.40 16.88 -53.13
C GLN A 126 35.92 17.13 -53.18
N CYS A 127 36.36 18.38 -53.12
CA CYS A 127 37.76 18.72 -53.25
C CYS A 127 38.56 18.32 -51.99
N GLU A 128 39.47 17.35 -52.11
CA GLU A 128 40.34 16.92 -51.01
C GLU A 128 41.37 17.99 -50.60
N GLY A 129 41.67 18.95 -51.49
CA GLY A 129 42.55 20.07 -51.20
C GLY A 129 41.95 21.08 -50.22
N TYR A 130 40.62 21.10 -50.08
CA TYR A 130 39.93 21.95 -49.11
C TYR A 130 39.79 21.20 -47.78
N GLN A 131 40.48 21.70 -46.75
CA GLN A 131 40.59 21.01 -45.45
C GLN A 131 39.40 21.23 -44.52
N ASP A 132 38.55 22.21 -44.81
CA ASP A 132 37.38 22.52 -43.99
C ASP A 132 36.25 21.52 -44.28
N LEU A 133 36.20 20.47 -43.46
CA LEU A 133 35.24 19.37 -43.66
C LEU A 133 33.79 19.79 -43.39
N LEU A 134 33.55 20.74 -42.48
CA LEU A 134 32.21 21.24 -42.17
C LEU A 134 31.68 22.09 -43.32
N ALA A 135 32.50 23.00 -43.86
CA ALA A 135 32.16 23.74 -45.06
C ALA A 135 31.88 22.81 -46.26
N ARG A 136 32.70 21.76 -46.43
CA ARG A 136 32.45 20.73 -47.46
C ARG A 136 31.13 20.00 -47.24
N GLN A 137 30.76 19.71 -46.00
CA GLN A 137 29.50 19.06 -45.65
C GLN A 137 28.30 19.96 -46.01
N GLU A 138 28.36 21.26 -45.70
CA GLU A 138 27.32 22.24 -46.06
C GLU A 138 27.15 22.35 -47.58
N LEU A 139 28.26 22.43 -48.32
CA LEU A 139 28.25 22.47 -49.78
C LEU A 139 27.67 21.19 -50.40
N MET A 140 27.98 20.03 -49.83
CA MET A 140 27.42 18.74 -50.24
C MET A 140 25.92 18.66 -49.95
N ALA A 141 25.45 19.18 -48.82
CA ALA A 141 24.03 19.23 -48.48
C ALA A 141 23.25 20.08 -49.49
N PHE A 142 23.76 21.28 -49.81
CA PHE A 142 23.16 22.14 -50.85
C PHE A 142 23.19 21.50 -52.24
N ALA A 143 24.29 20.83 -52.60
CA ALA A 143 24.38 20.13 -53.87
C ALA A 143 23.32 19.00 -53.95
N LEU A 144 23.14 18.23 -52.89
CA LEU A 144 22.15 17.15 -52.83
C LEU A 144 20.70 17.65 -52.93
N THR A 145 20.38 18.81 -52.36
CA THR A 145 19.02 19.38 -52.44
C THR A 145 18.65 19.89 -53.84
N HIS A 146 19.64 20.28 -54.65
CA HIS A 146 19.41 20.94 -55.95
C HIS A 146 19.93 20.16 -57.17
N CYS A 147 20.60 19.01 -56.98
CA CYS A 147 21.12 18.19 -58.06
C CYS A 147 20.02 17.51 -58.90
N PRO A 148 20.31 17.18 -60.18
CA PRO A 148 19.41 16.36 -60.98
C PRO A 148 19.38 14.90 -60.49
N PRO A 149 18.29 14.15 -60.75
CA PRO A 149 18.14 12.76 -60.28
C PRO A 149 19.28 11.82 -60.66
N ALA A 150 19.91 12.04 -61.82
CA ALA A 150 21.03 11.23 -62.31
C ALA A 150 22.31 11.36 -61.45
N SER A 151 22.45 12.46 -60.70
CA SER A 151 23.65 12.75 -59.90
C SER A 151 23.49 12.40 -58.42
N ILE A 152 22.27 12.09 -57.96
CA ILE A 152 21.96 11.81 -56.54
C ILE A 152 22.82 10.65 -56.02
N GLN A 153 22.88 9.54 -56.74
CA GLN A 153 23.60 8.35 -56.26
C GLN A 153 25.10 8.62 -56.05
N SER A 154 25.75 9.28 -57.02
CA SER A 154 27.17 9.62 -56.92
C SER A 154 27.44 10.65 -55.82
N LEU A 155 26.55 11.63 -55.65
CA LEU A 155 26.67 12.66 -54.62
C LEU A 155 26.46 12.09 -53.22
N LEU A 156 25.49 11.18 -53.05
CA LEU A 156 25.27 10.48 -51.78
C LEU A 156 26.47 9.62 -51.41
N ALA A 157 27.10 8.94 -52.37
CA ALA A 157 28.31 8.17 -52.12
C ALA A 157 29.48 9.08 -51.67
N ALA A 158 29.68 10.22 -52.34
CA ALA A 158 30.70 11.19 -51.96
C ALA A 158 30.43 11.82 -50.59
N SER A 159 29.18 12.20 -50.32
CA SER A 159 28.74 12.75 -49.03
C SER A 159 28.89 11.72 -47.90
N SER A 160 28.55 10.45 -48.16
CA SER A 160 28.78 9.35 -47.20
C SER A 160 30.26 9.17 -46.88
N SER A 161 31.14 9.26 -47.88
CA SER A 161 32.59 9.15 -47.69
C SER A 161 33.13 10.31 -46.85
N LEU A 162 32.70 11.54 -47.14
CA LEU A 162 33.03 12.73 -46.37
C LEU A 162 32.53 12.60 -44.92
N GLN A 163 31.30 12.11 -44.71
CA GLN A 163 30.75 11.88 -43.39
C GLN A 163 31.53 10.84 -42.59
N THR A 164 31.97 9.74 -43.23
CA THR A 164 32.84 8.75 -42.58
C THR A 164 34.17 9.38 -42.15
N GLN A 165 34.75 10.25 -42.96
CA GLN A 165 35.98 10.97 -42.61
C GLN A 165 35.79 11.88 -41.39
N ILE A 166 34.71 12.66 -41.36
CA ILE A 166 34.36 13.54 -40.23
C ILE A 166 34.18 12.72 -38.95
N LEU A 167 33.38 11.65 -39.01
CA LEU A 167 33.08 10.83 -37.83
C LEU A 167 34.32 10.09 -37.32
N TYR A 168 35.19 9.60 -38.20
CA TYR A 168 36.43 8.96 -37.79
C TYR A 168 37.37 9.93 -37.05
N GLN A 169 37.48 11.18 -37.53
CA GLN A 169 38.23 12.21 -36.81
C GLN A 169 37.62 12.49 -35.44
N ALA A 170 36.29 12.53 -35.33
CA ALA A 170 35.60 12.70 -34.05
C ALA A 170 35.85 11.52 -33.09
N VAL A 171 35.82 10.27 -33.58
CA VAL A 171 36.10 9.08 -32.77
C VAL A 171 37.53 9.09 -32.25
N ASN A 172 38.52 9.35 -33.11
CA ASN A 172 39.92 9.37 -32.68
C ASN A 172 40.21 10.54 -31.74
N TYR A 173 39.63 11.71 -31.98
CA TYR A 173 39.74 12.84 -31.06
C TYR A 173 39.23 12.49 -29.65
N GLN A 174 38.09 11.78 -29.55
CA GLN A 174 37.54 11.35 -28.27
C GLN A 174 38.35 10.22 -27.60
N ILE A 175 39.05 9.39 -28.39
CA ILE A 175 39.96 8.35 -27.91
C ILE A 175 41.30 8.92 -27.40
N ASP A 176 41.84 9.93 -28.08
CA ASP A 176 43.15 10.53 -27.79
C ASP A 176 43.12 11.60 -26.68
N ALA A 177 41.93 12.05 -26.28
CA ALA A 177 41.72 13.03 -25.22
C ALA A 177 41.85 12.44 -23.79
N GLU A 178 43.06 12.10 -23.36
CA GLU A 178 43.43 11.91 -21.93
C GLU A 178 43.99 13.22 -21.32
N PRO A 179 43.92 13.42 -19.98
CA PRO A 179 43.74 14.74 -19.38
C PRO A 179 45.04 15.56 -19.30
N ALA A 180 45.13 16.64 -20.08
CA ALA A 180 46.02 17.74 -19.74
C ALA A 180 45.55 18.39 -18.44
N GLN A 181 46.49 18.61 -17.52
CA GLN A 181 46.20 19.07 -16.16
C GLN A 181 45.43 20.40 -16.10
N VAL A 182 44.61 20.48 -15.04
CA VAL A 182 43.75 21.59 -14.63
C VAL A 182 44.49 22.94 -14.70
N GLY A 183 44.05 23.78 -15.62
CA GLY A 183 44.32 25.22 -15.68
C GLY A 183 42.98 25.97 -15.80
N ASP A 184 42.78 26.85 -14.83
CA ASP A 184 41.62 27.69 -14.49
C ASP A 184 40.63 28.12 -15.59
N GLY A 185 39.34 27.96 -15.26
CA GLY A 185 38.24 28.92 -15.42
C GLY A 185 38.10 29.79 -16.68
N HIS A 186 36.99 29.54 -17.39
CA HIS A 186 36.30 30.45 -18.33
C HIS A 186 36.85 30.58 -19.77
N SER A 187 36.64 29.54 -20.58
CA SER A 187 36.26 29.65 -22.01
C SER A 187 35.89 28.27 -22.54
N ARG A 188 34.59 27.92 -22.46
CA ARG A 188 34.03 26.68 -23.03
C ARG A 188 32.75 26.96 -23.82
N LEU A 189 32.77 28.05 -24.57
CA LEU A 189 31.78 28.35 -25.62
C LEU A 189 32.55 28.35 -26.93
N ASN A 190 32.16 27.48 -27.87
CA ASN A 190 32.67 27.30 -29.24
C ASN A 190 33.67 26.15 -29.50
N ALA A 191 33.32 24.93 -29.07
CA ALA A 191 34.06 23.72 -29.45
C ALA A 191 33.93 23.31 -30.94
N ALA A 192 33.13 24.01 -31.74
CA ALA A 192 33.06 23.81 -33.20
C ALA A 192 33.84 24.87 -34.00
N SER A 193 34.09 26.06 -33.45
CA SER A 193 34.85 27.12 -34.14
C SER A 193 36.32 27.20 -33.74
N ASP A 194 36.71 26.69 -32.57
CA ASP A 194 38.10 26.78 -32.09
C ASP A 194 39.05 25.68 -32.60
N VAL A 195 38.57 24.76 -33.45
CA VAL A 195 39.44 23.80 -34.15
C VAL A 195 40.26 24.48 -35.27
N VAL A 196 39.94 25.74 -35.61
CA VAL A 196 40.45 26.41 -36.82
C VAL A 196 41.85 27.05 -36.66
N SER A 197 42.45 27.13 -35.46
CA SER A 197 43.69 27.91 -35.28
C SER A 197 45.00 27.14 -35.03
N LEU A 198 45.04 25.82 -34.95
CA LEU A 198 46.28 25.08 -34.64
C LEU A 198 46.51 23.86 -35.53
N GLN A 199 46.53 24.06 -36.84
CA GLN A 199 47.16 23.13 -37.79
C GLN A 199 47.50 23.85 -39.10
N ALA A 200 48.32 24.89 -38.98
CA ALA A 200 49.06 25.45 -40.10
C ALA A 200 50.53 25.02 -39.91
N ASP A 201 50.82 23.74 -40.15
CA ASP A 201 52.15 23.21 -40.50
C ASP A 201 52.07 21.67 -40.62
N ALA A 202 51.52 21.19 -41.73
CA ALA A 202 51.75 19.83 -42.21
C ALA A 202 51.58 19.79 -43.74
N ASP A 203 52.57 19.25 -44.44
CA ASP A 203 52.74 19.26 -45.89
C ASP A 203 51.49 18.81 -46.69
N ALA A 204 51.16 19.60 -47.73
CA ALA A 204 49.97 19.49 -48.59
C ALA A 204 49.86 18.20 -49.46
N VAL A 205 50.75 17.23 -49.30
CA VAL A 205 50.75 15.96 -50.07
C VAL A 205 50.24 14.77 -49.23
N GLY A 206 50.09 14.92 -47.91
CA GLY A 206 49.65 13.85 -47.00
C GLY A 206 48.14 13.71 -46.80
N ALA A 207 47.33 14.72 -47.14
CA ALA A 207 45.91 14.76 -46.77
C ALA A 207 45.00 13.82 -47.59
N ALA A 208 45.26 13.66 -48.89
CA ALA A 208 44.54 12.71 -49.75
C ALA A 208 44.79 11.25 -49.31
N ALA A 209 46.06 10.91 -49.02
CA ALA A 209 46.44 9.62 -48.48
C ALA A 209 45.85 9.35 -47.09
N ALA A 210 45.67 10.40 -46.26
CA ALA A 210 45.02 10.29 -44.97
C ALA A 210 43.52 9.97 -45.10
N ALA A 211 42.79 10.57 -46.06
CA ALA A 211 41.37 10.26 -46.28
C ALA A 211 41.15 8.81 -46.74
N GLU A 212 41.99 8.29 -47.63
CA GLU A 212 41.93 6.89 -48.08
C GLU A 212 42.33 5.91 -46.96
N ALA A 213 43.35 6.26 -46.16
CA ALA A 213 43.76 5.49 -44.98
C ALA A 213 42.68 5.44 -43.88
N VAL A 214 41.97 6.56 -43.64
CA VAL A 214 40.82 6.64 -42.72
C VAL A 214 39.71 5.67 -43.15
N LEU A 215 39.38 5.65 -44.44
CA LEU A 215 38.37 4.76 -44.99
C LEU A 215 38.76 3.27 -44.92
N HIS A 216 40.05 2.97 -45.01
CA HIS A 216 40.59 1.62 -44.79
C HIS A 216 40.60 1.23 -43.30
N ALA A 217 40.93 2.15 -42.39
CA ALA A 217 40.96 1.91 -40.95
C ALA A 217 39.58 1.58 -40.37
N VAL A 218 38.52 2.26 -40.84
CA VAL A 218 37.12 1.96 -40.46
C VAL A 218 36.67 0.57 -40.95
N SER A 219 37.41 -0.05 -41.88
CA SER A 219 37.17 -1.43 -42.32
C SER A 219 37.98 -2.47 -41.52
N ASP A 220 38.87 -2.04 -40.60
CA ASP A 220 39.74 -2.92 -39.82
C ASP A 220 39.06 -3.41 -38.52
N SER A 221 39.00 -4.74 -38.37
CA SER A 221 38.50 -5.41 -37.18
C SER A 221 39.23 -5.06 -35.89
N GLN A 222 40.53 -4.70 -35.95
CA GLN A 222 41.31 -4.35 -34.76
C GLN A 222 40.97 -2.95 -34.25
N TRP A 223 40.79 -2.00 -35.17
CA TRP A 223 40.32 -0.66 -34.82
C TRP A 223 38.97 -0.74 -34.09
N TRP A 224 38.01 -1.51 -34.61
CA TRP A 224 36.72 -1.72 -33.95
C TRP A 224 36.83 -2.33 -32.55
N LYS A 225 37.69 -3.33 -32.36
CA LYS A 225 37.92 -3.93 -31.03
C LYS A 225 38.46 -2.88 -30.04
N THR A 226 39.39 -2.05 -30.50
CA THR A 226 39.97 -0.98 -29.67
C THR A 226 38.90 0.06 -29.32
N SER A 227 38.16 0.59 -30.30
CA SER A 227 37.10 1.58 -30.07
C SER A 227 35.97 1.04 -29.17
N LEU A 228 35.59 -0.23 -29.31
CA LEU A 228 34.58 -0.86 -28.46
C LEU A 228 35.06 -1.08 -27.02
N ASN A 229 36.37 -1.24 -26.78
CA ASN A 229 36.90 -1.35 -25.42
C ASN A 229 36.67 -0.07 -24.62
N TYR A 230 36.59 1.10 -25.27
CA TYR A 230 36.26 2.37 -24.60
C TYR A 230 34.81 2.46 -24.15
N LEU A 231 33.91 1.60 -24.65
CA LEU A 231 32.54 1.47 -24.15
C LEU A 231 32.43 0.51 -22.96
N ARG A 232 33.42 -0.36 -22.73
CA ARG A 232 33.42 -1.25 -21.57
C ARG A 232 33.88 -0.47 -20.35
N PRO A 233 33.19 -0.58 -19.19
CA PRO A 233 33.75 -0.11 -17.94
C PRO A 233 35.08 -0.83 -17.73
N LEU A 234 36.18 -0.10 -17.74
CA LEU A 234 37.49 -0.63 -17.36
C LEU A 234 37.31 -1.26 -15.98
N HIS A 235 37.44 -2.59 -15.92
CA HIS A 235 37.32 -3.33 -14.67
C HIS A 235 38.43 -2.84 -13.73
N GLY A 236 38.06 -2.06 -12.71
CA GLY A 236 38.93 -1.82 -11.55
C GLY A 236 39.49 -0.40 -11.33
N GLN A 237 38.80 0.67 -11.72
CA GLN A 237 39.04 1.98 -11.09
C GLN A 237 37.74 2.54 -10.48
N GLY A 238 37.84 2.95 -9.21
CA GLY A 238 36.74 3.50 -8.43
C GLY A 238 36.16 4.80 -9.02
N PRO A 239 35.12 5.37 -8.40
CA PRO A 239 34.30 6.42 -8.98
C PRO A 239 35.10 7.71 -9.13
N GLY A 240 35.66 7.91 -10.31
CA GLY A 240 36.51 9.05 -10.61
C GLY A 240 37.14 8.95 -11.99
N SER A 241 36.32 8.98 -13.04
CA SER A 241 36.81 9.38 -14.36
C SER A 241 35.82 10.33 -15.01
N VAL A 242 36.41 11.37 -15.60
CA VAL A 242 35.87 12.67 -15.93
C VAL A 242 35.27 12.62 -17.33
N LEU A 243 33.95 12.75 -17.39
CA LEU A 243 33.09 13.34 -18.44
C LEU A 243 31.65 12.84 -18.21
N ARG A 244 31.19 12.85 -16.96
CA ARG A 244 29.75 12.80 -16.70
C ARG A 244 29.19 14.14 -17.15
N GLY A 245 28.32 14.13 -18.17
CA GLY A 245 27.25 15.14 -18.23
C GLY A 245 26.53 15.22 -16.88
N PRO A 246 25.77 16.30 -16.62
CA PRO A 246 25.16 16.55 -15.32
C PRO A 246 24.52 15.26 -14.81
N SER A 247 24.93 14.89 -13.60
CA SER A 247 24.60 13.62 -12.95
C SER A 247 23.09 13.33 -13.01
N GLY A 248 22.68 12.49 -13.96
CA GLY A 248 21.55 11.56 -13.92
C GLY A 248 20.26 12.05 -13.26
N GLU A 249 19.63 13.08 -13.79
CA GLU A 249 18.21 13.32 -13.53
C GLU A 249 17.39 12.10 -14.03
N ASN A 250 16.47 11.59 -13.20
CA ASN A 250 15.71 10.35 -13.43
C ASN A 250 16.55 9.05 -13.59
N ALA A 251 17.78 9.01 -13.08
CA ALA A 251 18.63 7.80 -13.15
C ALA A 251 18.11 6.59 -12.34
N ASP A 252 17.24 6.85 -11.36
CA ASP A 252 16.51 5.84 -10.60
C ASP A 252 15.29 5.29 -11.36
N LEU A 253 14.94 5.87 -12.51
CA LEU A 253 13.83 5.45 -13.38
C LEU A 253 12.47 5.47 -12.66
N GLU A 254 12.23 6.51 -11.85
CA GLU A 254 10.95 6.73 -11.17
C GLU A 254 9.87 7.27 -12.11
N LYS A 255 10.25 8.07 -13.10
CA LYS A 255 9.35 8.62 -14.13
C LYS A 255 9.67 8.07 -15.51
N GLN A 256 8.66 8.01 -16.38
CA GLN A 256 8.87 7.66 -17.78
C GLN A 256 9.51 8.84 -18.51
N GLY A 257 10.75 8.66 -18.96
CA GLY A 257 11.40 9.59 -19.88
C GLY A 257 10.76 9.53 -21.27
N CYS A 258 10.47 10.69 -21.86
CA CYS A 258 10.06 10.79 -23.26
C CYS A 258 10.63 12.05 -23.92
N ASN A 259 10.83 11.98 -25.23
CA ASN A 259 11.19 13.16 -26.01
C ASN A 259 10.15 14.29 -25.84
N PRO A 260 10.58 15.58 -25.73
CA PRO A 260 9.68 16.72 -25.53
C PRO A 260 8.52 16.79 -26.53
N PHE A 261 8.72 16.32 -27.76
CA PHE A 261 7.67 16.31 -28.78
C PHE A 261 6.44 15.47 -28.39
N TYR A 262 6.62 14.41 -27.58
CA TYR A 262 5.57 13.49 -27.18
C TYR A 262 5.03 13.73 -25.77
N GLU A 263 5.43 14.83 -25.10
CA GLU A 263 5.04 15.12 -23.71
C GLU A 263 3.52 14.99 -23.48
N ALA A 264 2.72 15.54 -24.40
CA ALA A 264 1.26 15.56 -24.29
C ALA A 264 0.59 14.17 -24.39
N LEU A 265 1.34 13.11 -24.74
CA LEU A 265 0.82 11.74 -24.82
C LEU A 265 0.96 10.95 -23.52
N PHE A 266 1.72 11.47 -22.54
CA PHE A 266 2.01 10.77 -21.29
C PHE A 266 1.54 11.56 -20.06
N ASP A 267 1.13 10.84 -19.02
CA ASP A 267 0.75 11.44 -17.75
C ASP A 267 2.00 11.69 -16.89
N ASN A 268 2.38 12.96 -16.69
CA ASN A 268 3.54 13.37 -15.88
C ASN A 268 4.87 12.69 -16.29
N PRO A 269 5.29 12.79 -17.57
CA PRO A 269 6.57 12.26 -18.01
C PRO A 269 7.75 13.04 -17.42
N TYR A 270 8.94 12.46 -17.53
CA TYR A 270 10.20 13.16 -17.36
C TYR A 270 10.67 13.68 -18.73
N ILE A 271 10.97 14.97 -18.82
CA ILE A 271 11.46 15.64 -20.03
C ILE A 271 12.88 16.11 -19.76
N ASP A 272 13.83 15.66 -20.59
CA ASP A 272 15.21 16.13 -20.51
C ASP A 272 15.32 17.50 -21.20
N GLU A 273 15.67 18.54 -20.42
CA GLU A 273 15.85 19.92 -20.91
C GLU A 273 16.93 20.01 -22.01
N SER A 274 17.87 19.05 -22.07
CA SER A 274 18.90 19.00 -23.12
C SER A 274 18.39 18.54 -24.49
N GLU A 275 17.19 17.97 -24.57
CA GLU A 275 16.55 17.53 -25.82
C GLU A 275 15.54 18.53 -26.40
N GLU A 276 15.40 19.74 -25.83
CA GLU A 276 14.52 20.80 -26.37
C GLU A 276 15.04 21.40 -27.69
N MET A 277 14.95 20.61 -28.76
CA MET A 277 15.51 20.96 -30.07
C MET A 277 14.64 21.98 -30.84
N TYR A 278 13.35 22.11 -30.50
CA TYR A 278 12.40 22.96 -31.21
C TYR A 278 12.28 24.40 -30.67
N ALA A 279 12.86 24.69 -29.50
CA ALA A 279 12.82 26.01 -28.89
C ALA A 279 13.91 26.96 -29.45
N SER A 280 15.03 26.42 -29.95
CA SER A 280 16.10 27.21 -30.57
C SER A 280 16.71 26.48 -31.78
N TYR A 281 16.62 27.09 -32.97
CA TYR A 281 17.24 26.58 -34.20
C TYR A 281 18.78 26.69 -34.21
N HIS A 282 19.40 27.04 -33.08
CA HIS A 282 20.83 27.36 -32.99
C HIS A 282 21.66 26.29 -32.27
N HIS A 283 21.04 25.24 -31.72
CA HIS A 283 21.74 24.22 -30.95
C HIS A 283 21.68 22.84 -31.62
N VAL A 284 22.82 22.35 -32.11
CA VAL A 284 23.00 20.94 -32.46
C VAL A 284 23.49 20.23 -31.19
N PRO A 285 22.73 19.32 -30.58
CA PRO A 285 23.20 18.59 -29.42
C PRO A 285 24.48 17.82 -29.75
N LEU A 286 25.45 17.82 -28.83
CA LEU A 286 26.66 17.01 -28.99
C LEU A 286 26.28 15.54 -28.99
N GLU A 287 26.58 14.85 -30.10
CA GLU A 287 26.40 13.41 -30.22
C GLU A 287 27.31 12.68 -29.22
N ASN A 288 26.74 11.70 -28.52
CA ASN A 288 27.51 10.86 -27.60
C ASN A 288 28.46 9.94 -28.39
N PHE A 289 29.59 9.57 -27.79
CA PHE A 289 30.59 8.66 -28.40
C PHE A 289 29.96 7.39 -28.98
N ALA A 290 29.01 6.78 -28.27
CA ALA A 290 28.32 5.59 -28.75
C ALA A 290 27.43 5.85 -29.99
N GLU A 291 26.84 7.03 -30.13
CA GLU A 291 26.05 7.42 -31.31
C GLU A 291 26.96 7.65 -32.51
N VAL A 292 28.07 8.35 -32.29
CA VAL A 292 29.13 8.55 -33.30
C VAL A 292 29.66 7.21 -33.79
N LEU A 293 29.91 6.26 -32.89
CA LEU A 293 30.34 4.89 -33.23
C LEU A 293 29.27 4.13 -34.02
N LEU A 294 27.99 4.22 -33.62
CA LEU A 294 26.89 3.56 -34.35
C LEU A 294 26.76 4.11 -35.77
N ARG A 295 26.81 5.43 -35.94
CA ARG A 295 26.76 6.09 -37.25
C ARG A 295 27.95 5.69 -38.12
N THR A 296 29.16 5.70 -37.56
CA THR A 296 30.38 5.27 -38.25
C THR A 296 30.26 3.82 -38.71
N GLY A 297 29.78 2.93 -37.84
CA GLY A 297 29.62 1.52 -38.15
C GLY A 297 28.59 1.26 -39.24
N LYS A 298 27.46 1.98 -39.25
CA LYS A 298 26.42 1.86 -40.27
C LYS A 298 26.84 2.43 -41.63
N LEU A 299 27.62 3.51 -41.65
CA LEU A 299 28.22 4.02 -42.88
C LEU A 299 29.28 3.05 -43.44
N ALA A 300 30.06 2.40 -42.57
CA ALA A 300 31.00 1.36 -42.98
C ALA A 300 30.28 0.14 -43.58
N GLU A 301 29.21 -0.32 -42.93
CA GLU A 301 28.40 -1.45 -43.38
C GLU A 301 27.78 -1.18 -44.76
N THR A 302 27.19 0.01 -44.96
CA THR A 302 26.62 0.43 -46.25
C THR A 302 27.67 0.52 -47.35
N LYS A 303 28.86 1.08 -47.06
CA LYS A 303 29.98 1.11 -48.01
C LYS A 303 30.45 -0.30 -48.41
N SER A 304 30.39 -1.25 -47.48
CA SER A 304 30.76 -2.66 -47.74
C SER A 304 29.66 -3.49 -48.38
N GLU A 305 28.49 -2.90 -48.70
CA GLU A 305 27.29 -3.61 -49.17
C GLU A 305 26.86 -4.75 -48.22
N GLY A 306 27.11 -4.59 -46.91
CA GLY A 306 26.81 -5.60 -45.89
C GLY A 306 27.79 -6.78 -45.83
N ARG A 307 28.94 -6.73 -46.53
CA ARG A 307 29.96 -7.79 -46.48
C ARG A 307 30.74 -7.80 -45.17
N SER A 308 30.90 -6.64 -44.53
CA SER A 308 31.51 -6.49 -43.20
C SER A 308 30.44 -6.00 -42.23
N LEU A 309 30.00 -6.88 -41.33
CA LEU A 309 29.00 -6.55 -40.33
C LEU A 309 29.65 -5.86 -39.13
N PHE A 310 29.15 -4.66 -38.80
CA PHE A 310 29.57 -3.93 -37.62
C PHE A 310 29.04 -4.60 -36.34
N PRO A 311 29.91 -4.93 -35.36
CA PRO A 311 29.49 -5.48 -34.07
C PRO A 311 28.74 -4.42 -33.24
N THR A 312 27.43 -4.36 -33.43
CA THR A 312 26.53 -3.36 -32.82
C THR A 312 26.15 -3.63 -31.37
N THR A 313 26.29 -4.87 -30.88
CA THR A 313 25.70 -5.29 -29.59
C THR A 313 26.10 -4.39 -28.40
N GLU A 314 27.40 -4.17 -28.17
CA GLU A 314 27.87 -3.37 -27.03
C GLU A 314 27.45 -1.90 -27.16
N VAL A 315 27.46 -1.38 -28.39
CA VAL A 315 27.06 0.00 -28.70
C VAL A 315 25.57 0.20 -28.44
N LEU A 316 24.72 -0.73 -28.92
CA LEU A 316 23.27 -0.68 -28.71
C LEU A 316 22.90 -0.85 -27.24
N ILE A 317 23.61 -1.71 -26.48
CA ILE A 317 23.41 -1.85 -25.04
C ILE A 317 23.77 -0.56 -24.30
N GLN A 318 24.87 0.09 -24.69
CA GLN A 318 25.28 1.37 -24.09
C GLN A 318 24.27 2.48 -24.42
N LEU A 319 23.88 2.60 -25.69
CA LEU A 319 22.88 3.57 -26.14
C LEU A 319 21.52 3.35 -25.49
N ALA A 320 21.06 2.10 -25.36
CA ALA A 320 19.85 1.80 -24.61
C ALA A 320 19.99 2.24 -23.15
N SER A 321 21.12 1.97 -22.51
CA SER A 321 21.37 2.34 -21.11
C SER A 321 21.39 3.85 -20.89
N ASP A 322 21.96 4.60 -21.82
CA ASP A 322 22.04 6.07 -21.77
C ASP A 322 20.68 6.72 -22.09
N ALA A 323 19.88 6.10 -22.97
CA ALA A 323 18.56 6.60 -23.37
C ALA A 323 17.47 6.29 -22.34
N LEU A 324 17.56 5.18 -21.59
CA LEU A 324 16.51 4.75 -20.64
C LEU A 324 15.96 5.84 -19.70
N PRO A 325 16.79 6.66 -19.02
CA PRO A 325 16.28 7.72 -18.14
C PRO A 325 15.66 8.91 -18.88
N LYS A 326 15.98 9.10 -20.16
CA LYS A 326 15.63 10.28 -20.97
C LYS A 326 14.47 10.01 -21.94
N ASP A 327 14.57 8.93 -22.70
CA ASP A 327 13.59 8.48 -23.69
C ASP A 327 13.48 6.95 -23.67
N LEU A 328 12.41 6.46 -23.01
CA LEU A 328 12.12 5.04 -22.89
C LEU A 328 11.82 4.39 -24.25
N THR A 329 11.23 5.14 -25.19
CA THR A 329 10.85 4.61 -26.50
C THR A 329 12.07 4.41 -27.39
N LEU A 330 13.01 5.36 -27.36
CA LEU A 330 14.30 5.24 -28.03
C LEU A 330 15.14 4.11 -27.44
N ALA A 331 15.17 3.99 -26.11
CA ALA A 331 15.84 2.88 -25.43
C ALA A 331 15.28 1.52 -25.87
N LEU A 332 13.94 1.40 -25.92
CA LEU A 332 13.29 0.19 -26.41
C LEU A 332 13.63 -0.11 -27.87
N ALA A 333 13.71 0.91 -28.74
CA ALA A 333 14.11 0.75 -30.13
C ALA A 333 15.53 0.18 -30.25
N TYR A 334 16.48 0.67 -29.44
CA TYR A 334 17.83 0.12 -29.40
C TYR A 334 17.86 -1.35 -28.93
N LEU A 335 17.05 -1.71 -27.92
CA LEU A 335 16.93 -3.09 -27.45
C LEU A 335 16.29 -4.03 -28.48
N LEU A 336 15.32 -3.53 -29.27
CA LEU A 336 14.69 -4.28 -30.35
C LEU A 336 15.62 -4.46 -31.56
N ALA A 337 16.57 -3.54 -31.76
CA ALA A 337 17.59 -3.60 -32.81
C ALA A 337 18.77 -4.54 -32.48
N LEU A 338 18.83 -5.12 -31.28
CA LEU A 338 19.91 -6.02 -30.87
C LEU A 338 19.97 -7.26 -31.79
N PRO A 339 21.18 -7.64 -32.27
CA PRO A 339 21.34 -8.86 -33.06
C PRO A 339 20.91 -10.13 -32.32
N GLN A 340 21.15 -10.17 -31.00
CA GLN A 340 20.76 -11.26 -30.12
C GLN A 340 19.80 -10.75 -29.05
N VAL A 341 18.56 -11.24 -29.08
CA VAL A 341 17.46 -10.76 -28.22
C VAL A 341 17.74 -10.92 -26.73
N LEU A 342 18.40 -12.01 -26.33
CA LEU A 342 18.72 -12.26 -24.91
C LEU A 342 19.79 -11.32 -24.34
N ASP A 343 20.57 -10.64 -25.18
CA ASP A 343 21.58 -9.68 -24.71
C ASP A 343 20.95 -8.44 -24.05
N ALA A 344 19.65 -8.16 -24.30
CA ALA A 344 18.91 -7.12 -23.61
C ALA A 344 18.94 -7.29 -22.08
N ASN A 345 19.08 -8.52 -21.57
CA ASN A 345 19.22 -8.78 -20.14
C ASN A 345 20.42 -8.06 -19.51
N LYS A 346 21.53 -7.94 -20.26
CA LYS A 346 22.74 -7.23 -19.79
C LYS A 346 22.48 -5.74 -19.58
N CYS A 347 21.53 -5.16 -20.30
CA CYS A 347 21.07 -3.80 -20.06
C CYS A 347 20.22 -3.77 -18.78
N PHE A 348 19.15 -4.56 -18.71
CA PHE A 348 18.23 -4.55 -17.56
C PHE A 348 18.88 -4.90 -16.20
N GLU A 349 19.93 -5.73 -16.18
CA GLU A 349 20.68 -6.04 -14.95
C GLU A 349 21.55 -4.88 -14.44
N LYS A 350 21.99 -3.98 -15.32
CA LYS A 350 22.79 -2.80 -14.95
C LYS A 350 21.93 -1.65 -14.41
N GLN A 351 20.64 -1.66 -14.72
CA GLN A 351 19.71 -0.56 -14.41
C GLN A 351 19.16 -0.66 -12.99
N SER A 352 18.64 0.45 -12.47
CA SER A 352 17.89 0.44 -11.21
C SER A 352 16.68 -0.49 -11.33
N HIS A 353 16.41 -1.29 -10.29
CA HIS A 353 15.22 -2.14 -10.23
C HIS A 353 13.97 -1.34 -9.83
N SER A 354 13.62 -0.33 -10.62
CA SER A 354 12.37 0.43 -10.47
C SER A 354 11.17 -0.32 -11.05
N ALA A 355 9.96 0.12 -10.72
CA ALA A 355 8.75 -0.43 -11.34
C ALA A 355 8.79 -0.31 -12.87
N LEU A 356 9.26 0.84 -13.38
CA LEU A 356 9.30 1.13 -14.80
C LEU A 356 10.29 0.22 -15.54
N SER A 357 11.48 0.01 -15.00
CA SER A 357 12.50 -0.85 -15.64
C SER A 357 12.05 -2.31 -15.68
N LEU A 358 11.42 -2.80 -14.61
CA LEU A 358 10.88 -4.16 -14.53
C LEU A 358 9.68 -4.34 -15.48
N GLN A 359 8.81 -3.34 -15.60
CA GLN A 359 7.70 -3.34 -16.57
C GLN A 359 8.20 -3.32 -18.01
N LEU A 360 9.21 -2.50 -18.32
CA LEU A 360 9.81 -2.45 -19.66
C LEU A 360 10.46 -3.78 -20.03
N ALA A 361 11.18 -4.43 -19.09
CA ALA A 361 11.77 -5.74 -19.31
C ALA A 361 10.69 -6.80 -19.61
N ALA A 362 9.62 -6.85 -18.80
CA ALA A 362 8.51 -7.75 -19.03
C ALA A 362 7.83 -7.49 -20.39
N TYR A 363 7.64 -6.22 -20.76
CA TYR A 363 7.09 -5.83 -22.06
C TYR A 363 7.98 -6.27 -23.23
N TYR A 364 9.29 -6.03 -23.15
CA TYR A 364 10.26 -6.43 -24.15
C TYR A 364 10.20 -7.94 -24.42
N TYR A 365 10.29 -8.77 -23.37
CA TYR A 365 10.24 -10.22 -23.53
C TYR A 365 8.87 -10.71 -24.01
N ALA A 366 7.77 -10.10 -23.54
CA ALA A 366 6.43 -10.43 -24.02
C ALA A 366 6.28 -10.16 -25.53
N MET A 367 6.76 -9.01 -26.03
CA MET A 367 6.78 -8.71 -27.46
C MET A 367 7.62 -9.72 -28.26
N GLN A 368 8.81 -10.06 -27.76
CA GLN A 368 9.73 -10.98 -28.44
C GLN A 368 9.20 -12.42 -28.51
N ILE A 369 8.48 -12.85 -27.46
CA ILE A 369 7.77 -14.14 -27.45
C ILE A 369 6.60 -14.10 -28.43
N TYR A 370 5.78 -13.05 -28.37
CA TYR A 370 4.62 -12.90 -29.26
C TYR A 370 5.03 -12.92 -30.73
N ALA A 371 6.06 -12.15 -31.11
CA ALA A 371 6.55 -12.08 -32.49
C ALA A 371 7.05 -13.44 -33.02
N ARG A 372 7.54 -14.34 -32.14
CA ARG A 372 7.96 -15.70 -32.52
C ARG A 372 6.79 -16.68 -32.60
N LEU A 373 5.80 -16.54 -31.72
CA LEU A 373 4.60 -17.39 -31.68
C LEU A 373 3.62 -17.07 -32.82
N ALA A 374 3.51 -15.79 -33.17
CA ALA A 374 2.67 -15.30 -34.27
C ALA A 374 3.51 -14.35 -35.14
N PRO A 375 4.38 -14.89 -36.03
CA PRO A 375 5.23 -14.09 -36.90
C PRO A 375 4.36 -13.21 -37.81
N CYS A 376 4.31 -11.94 -37.47
CA CYS A 376 3.37 -10.98 -38.01
C CYS A 376 4.03 -10.06 -39.03
N LEU A 377 4.15 -10.54 -40.27
CA LEU A 377 4.37 -9.66 -41.43
C LEU A 377 3.40 -10.07 -42.54
N LYS A 378 2.17 -9.59 -42.43
CA LYS A 378 1.31 -9.30 -43.58
C LYS A 378 1.19 -7.78 -43.70
N ASP A 379 0.92 -7.32 -44.91
CA ASP A 379 1.06 -5.94 -45.45
C ASP A 379 0.29 -4.80 -44.73
N GLU A 380 -0.23 -5.02 -43.52
CA GLU A 380 -0.95 -4.03 -42.71
C GLU A 380 -0.36 -3.93 -41.29
N CYS A 381 -0.36 -2.73 -40.69
CA CYS A 381 0.13 -2.49 -39.33
C CYS A 381 -0.49 -3.49 -38.34
N HIS A 382 0.32 -4.44 -37.88
CA HIS A 382 -0.14 -5.55 -37.07
C HIS A 382 -0.80 -5.06 -35.76
N PRO A 383 -1.90 -5.70 -35.28
CA PRO A 383 -2.58 -5.31 -34.04
C PRO A 383 -1.68 -5.24 -32.81
N LEU A 384 -0.55 -5.95 -32.82
CA LEU A 384 0.49 -5.90 -31.78
C LEU A 384 0.91 -4.46 -31.45
N TYR A 385 1.13 -3.61 -32.46
CA TYR A 385 1.62 -2.24 -32.27
C TYR A 385 0.52 -1.27 -31.78
N ARG A 386 -0.73 -1.72 -31.72
CA ARG A 386 -1.86 -0.98 -31.16
C ARG A 386 -2.33 -1.53 -29.81
N ALA A 387 -1.77 -2.65 -29.37
CA ALA A 387 -2.14 -3.26 -28.10
C ALA A 387 -1.51 -2.48 -26.94
N ASP A 388 -2.27 -2.34 -25.85
CA ASP A 388 -1.73 -1.81 -24.61
C ASP A 388 -0.61 -2.74 -24.09
N PRO A 389 0.55 -2.21 -23.64
CA PRO A 389 1.65 -3.02 -23.12
C PRO A 389 1.22 -4.02 -22.03
N LYS A 390 0.30 -3.62 -21.14
CA LYS A 390 -0.20 -4.46 -20.05
C LYS A 390 -1.03 -5.62 -20.58
N ASP A 391 -1.86 -5.37 -21.59
CA ASP A 391 -2.69 -6.40 -22.20
C ASP A 391 -1.82 -7.43 -22.94
N LEU A 392 -0.74 -6.99 -23.61
CA LEU A 392 0.21 -7.89 -24.27
C LEU A 392 0.94 -8.76 -23.25
N ILE A 393 1.50 -8.17 -22.18
CA ILE A 393 2.18 -8.92 -21.11
C ILE A 393 1.22 -9.95 -20.52
N ARG A 394 -0.03 -9.57 -20.22
CA ARG A 394 -1.04 -10.49 -19.67
C ARG A 394 -1.34 -11.62 -20.64
N LEU A 395 -1.60 -11.32 -21.92
CA LEU A 395 -1.93 -12.31 -22.95
C LEU A 395 -0.82 -13.35 -23.08
N VAL A 396 0.43 -12.90 -23.21
CA VAL A 396 1.58 -13.79 -23.37
C VAL A 396 1.84 -14.59 -22.10
N THR A 397 1.74 -13.96 -20.94
CA THR A 397 1.94 -14.65 -19.65
C THR A 397 0.92 -15.78 -19.47
N VAL A 398 -0.38 -15.51 -19.69
CA VAL A 398 -1.45 -16.53 -19.62
C VAL A 398 -1.21 -17.66 -20.62
N HIS A 399 -0.84 -17.33 -21.86
CA HIS A 399 -0.58 -18.37 -22.88
C HIS A 399 0.59 -19.29 -22.51
N VAL A 400 1.63 -18.74 -21.87
CA VAL A 400 2.84 -19.47 -21.48
C VAL A 400 2.68 -20.21 -20.14
N THR A 401 1.75 -19.80 -19.26
CA THR A 401 1.42 -20.51 -18.02
C THR A 401 0.37 -21.60 -18.22
N ASP A 402 -0.65 -21.32 -19.02
CA ASP A 402 -1.81 -22.21 -19.22
C ASP A 402 -1.67 -23.08 -20.48
N GLY A 403 -0.57 -22.90 -21.22
CA GLY A 403 -0.20 -23.75 -22.34
C GLY A 403 -0.11 -25.23 -21.94
N PRO A 404 -0.19 -26.16 -22.90
CA PRO A 404 -0.21 -27.59 -22.61
C PRO A 404 0.99 -27.97 -21.75
N ALA A 405 0.72 -28.57 -20.59
CA ALA A 405 1.75 -29.04 -19.67
C ALA A 405 2.70 -29.98 -20.43
N GLY A 406 3.95 -29.54 -20.63
CA GLY A 406 4.93 -30.25 -21.46
C GLY A 406 5.02 -29.77 -22.93
N ALA A 407 4.64 -28.52 -23.24
CA ALA A 407 4.94 -27.93 -24.54
C ALA A 407 6.45 -27.88 -24.78
N ASP A 408 6.94 -28.67 -25.74
CA ASP A 408 8.33 -28.63 -26.22
C ASP A 408 8.57 -27.33 -26.99
N TRP A 409 8.78 -26.23 -26.26
CA TRP A 409 9.17 -24.95 -26.86
C TRP A 409 10.60 -25.04 -27.41
N PRO A 410 10.91 -24.35 -28.52
CA PRO A 410 12.29 -24.19 -28.94
C PRO A 410 13.16 -23.62 -27.82
N GLU A 411 14.40 -24.07 -27.68
CA GLU A 411 15.32 -23.69 -26.59
C GLU A 411 15.45 -22.16 -26.45
N GLU A 412 15.49 -21.43 -27.57
CA GLU A 412 15.53 -19.97 -27.58
C GLU A 412 14.27 -19.32 -26.98
N LEU A 413 13.11 -19.89 -27.27
CA LEU A 413 11.83 -19.40 -26.75
C LEU A 413 11.67 -19.74 -25.27
N GLU A 414 12.12 -20.92 -24.84
CA GLU A 414 12.13 -21.32 -23.43
C GLU A 414 13.00 -20.39 -22.58
N LYS A 415 14.16 -19.97 -23.09
CA LYS A 415 15.01 -18.96 -22.44
C LYS A 415 14.30 -17.61 -22.29
N LEU A 416 13.58 -17.15 -23.33
CA LEU A 416 12.80 -15.91 -23.28
C LEU A 416 11.64 -16.01 -22.28
N ILE A 417 10.95 -17.14 -22.24
CA ILE A 417 9.90 -17.45 -21.26
C ILE A 417 10.46 -17.40 -19.84
N GLY A 418 11.65 -17.98 -19.62
CA GLY A 418 12.36 -17.92 -18.33
C GLY A 418 12.63 -16.48 -17.89
N GLN A 419 13.09 -15.62 -18.80
CA GLN A 419 13.30 -14.19 -18.52
C GLN A 419 11.99 -13.45 -18.22
N LEU A 420 10.92 -13.68 -18.99
CA LEU A 420 9.61 -13.08 -18.72
C LEU A 420 9.11 -13.45 -17.32
N ARG A 421 9.21 -14.73 -16.93
CA ARG A 421 8.82 -15.20 -15.58
C ARG A 421 9.63 -14.51 -14.49
N LEU A 422 10.96 -14.45 -14.65
CA LEU A 422 11.87 -13.78 -13.71
C LEU A 422 11.51 -12.30 -13.50
N TYR A 423 11.32 -11.54 -14.58
CA TYR A 423 11.00 -10.11 -14.47
C TYR A 423 9.59 -9.86 -13.94
N ASN A 424 8.62 -10.71 -14.29
CA ASN A 424 7.29 -10.65 -13.68
C ASN A 424 7.35 -10.93 -12.18
N GLU A 425 8.08 -11.95 -11.74
CA GLU A 425 8.29 -12.24 -10.32
C GLU A 425 8.92 -11.04 -9.60
N ARG A 426 10.02 -10.48 -10.13
CA ARG A 426 10.67 -9.29 -9.56
C ARG A 426 9.74 -8.07 -9.50
N LEU A 427 8.98 -7.80 -10.56
CA LEU A 427 8.01 -6.69 -10.58
C LEU A 427 6.94 -6.89 -9.50
N THR A 428 6.48 -8.13 -9.35
CA THR A 428 5.46 -8.43 -8.38
C THR A 428 5.97 -8.28 -6.95
N ASP A 429 7.22 -8.68 -6.66
CA ASP A 429 7.88 -8.49 -5.37
C ASP A 429 8.14 -7.02 -5.07
N PHE A 430 8.61 -6.25 -6.06
CA PHE A 430 8.78 -4.80 -5.96
C PHE A 430 7.46 -4.11 -5.60
N THR A 431 6.37 -4.45 -6.30
CA THR A 431 5.05 -3.87 -6.05
C THR A 431 4.56 -4.20 -4.63
N GLN A 432 4.79 -5.42 -4.13
CA GLN A 432 4.43 -5.77 -2.76
C GLN A 432 5.28 -5.04 -1.72
N ALA A 433 6.58 -4.95 -1.95
CA ALA A 433 7.49 -4.19 -1.09
C ALA A 433 7.04 -2.72 -0.99
N GLN A 434 6.63 -2.12 -2.11
CA GLN A 434 6.14 -0.74 -2.15
C GLN A 434 4.81 -0.59 -1.41
N VAL A 435 3.86 -1.52 -1.59
CA VAL A 435 2.59 -1.53 -0.84
C VAL A 435 2.86 -1.65 0.66
N LEU A 436 3.70 -2.60 1.09
CA LEU A 436 4.03 -2.83 2.50
C LEU A 436 4.79 -1.65 3.13
N ARG A 437 5.71 -1.02 2.40
CA ARG A 437 6.38 0.22 2.84
C ARG A 437 5.40 1.39 2.93
N GLY A 438 4.52 1.55 1.94
CA GLY A 438 3.52 2.61 1.88
C GLY A 438 2.51 2.55 3.02
N LEU A 439 2.26 1.36 3.58
CA LEU A 439 1.41 1.20 4.77
C LEU A 439 2.04 1.78 6.05
N GLY A 440 3.36 1.98 6.10
CA GLY A 440 4.04 2.57 7.25
C GLY A 440 3.94 1.76 8.56
N ARG A 441 3.57 0.47 8.48
CA ARG A 441 3.32 -0.41 9.65
C ARG A 441 4.56 -1.18 10.14
N GLY A 442 5.77 -0.78 9.72
CA GLY A 442 7.02 -1.40 10.18
C GLY A 442 7.25 -2.84 9.71
N VAL A 443 6.70 -3.21 8.55
CA VAL A 443 6.88 -4.54 7.97
C VAL A 443 8.30 -4.68 7.41
N ASP A 444 9.00 -5.74 7.85
CA ASP A 444 10.29 -6.11 7.28
C ASP A 444 10.06 -6.79 5.93
N VAL A 445 10.28 -6.05 4.84
CA VAL A 445 10.08 -6.51 3.47
C VAL A 445 10.95 -7.74 3.14
N GLN A 446 12.19 -7.78 3.62
CA GLN A 446 13.10 -8.88 3.31
C GLN A 446 12.64 -10.16 4.01
N ARG A 447 12.27 -10.05 5.29
CA ARG A 447 11.72 -11.17 6.04
C ARG A 447 10.38 -11.63 5.51
N PHE A 448 9.51 -10.70 5.09
CA PHE A 448 8.21 -11.01 4.50
C PHE A 448 8.34 -11.84 3.22
N ALA A 449 9.34 -11.57 2.38
CA ALA A 449 9.55 -12.36 1.16
C ALA A 449 9.93 -13.82 1.46
N ALA A 450 10.84 -14.05 2.42
CA ALA A 450 11.49 -15.33 2.66
C ALA A 450 10.77 -16.24 3.68
N ASP A 451 10.19 -15.69 4.75
CA ASP A 451 9.62 -16.45 5.87
C ASP A 451 8.10 -16.62 5.71
N SER A 452 7.65 -17.84 5.39
CA SER A 452 6.23 -18.15 5.17
C SER A 452 5.37 -17.97 6.41
N LYS A 453 5.92 -18.20 7.60
CA LYS A 453 5.21 -18.02 8.87
C LYS A 453 5.05 -16.53 9.16
N TYR A 454 6.13 -15.76 9.08
CA TYR A 454 6.08 -14.31 9.27
C TYR A 454 5.17 -13.63 8.24
N LYS A 455 5.19 -14.09 6.99
CA LYS A 455 4.28 -13.64 5.93
C LYS A 455 2.82 -13.84 6.30
N LYS A 456 2.46 -15.05 6.76
CA LYS A 456 1.11 -15.37 7.22
C LYS A 456 0.69 -14.49 8.41
N GLU A 457 1.53 -14.41 9.45
CA GLU A 457 1.26 -13.60 10.65
C GLU A 457 1.10 -12.11 10.31
N THR A 458 1.93 -11.59 9.41
CA THR A 458 1.84 -10.20 8.95
C THR A 458 0.52 -9.93 8.21
N ILE A 459 0.08 -10.85 7.34
CA ILE A 459 -1.19 -10.71 6.61
C ILE A 459 -2.39 -10.71 7.58
N LEU A 460 -2.37 -11.61 8.56
CA LEU A 460 -3.42 -11.67 9.59
C LEU A 460 -3.42 -10.39 10.44
N GLY A 461 -2.25 -9.91 10.87
CA GLY A 461 -2.14 -8.64 11.60
C GLY A 461 -2.57 -7.42 10.79
N LEU A 462 -2.38 -7.41 9.47
CA LEU A 462 -2.91 -6.36 8.59
C LEU A 462 -4.44 -6.40 8.48
N ALA A 463 -5.06 -7.56 8.70
CA ALA A 463 -6.51 -7.70 8.72
C ALA A 463 -7.16 -7.13 10.00
N GLU A 464 -6.39 -6.92 11.07
CA GLU A 464 -6.81 -6.28 12.32
C GLU A 464 -6.87 -4.74 12.16
N THR A 465 -7.74 -4.26 11.25
CA THR A 465 -7.84 -2.85 10.88
C THR A 465 -9.28 -2.42 10.60
N LEU A 466 -9.59 -1.15 10.90
CA LEU A 466 -10.84 -0.52 10.49
C LEU A 466 -10.73 0.21 9.15
N GLU A 467 -9.52 0.38 8.61
CA GLU A 467 -9.27 1.04 7.34
C GLU A 467 -9.58 0.10 6.16
N GLU A 468 -10.54 0.48 5.32
CA GLU A 468 -11.02 -0.35 4.21
C GLU A 468 -9.94 -0.65 3.17
N SER A 469 -9.07 0.33 2.87
CA SER A 469 -7.95 0.16 1.95
C SER A 469 -6.96 -0.90 2.45
N VAL A 470 -6.59 -0.84 3.72
CA VAL A 470 -5.65 -1.79 4.36
C VAL A 470 -6.26 -3.18 4.44
N TYR A 471 -7.56 -3.27 4.76
CA TYR A 471 -8.28 -4.54 4.79
C TYR A 471 -8.33 -5.20 3.39
N ARG A 472 -8.59 -4.42 2.33
CA ARG A 472 -8.54 -4.95 0.96
C ARG A 472 -7.14 -5.43 0.56
N ILE A 473 -6.10 -4.75 1.03
CA ILE A 473 -4.72 -5.17 0.81
C ILE A 473 -4.46 -6.52 1.50
N SER A 474 -4.88 -6.71 2.75
CA SER A 474 -4.68 -7.99 3.45
C SER A 474 -5.37 -9.15 2.73
N LEU A 475 -6.57 -8.95 2.18
CA LEU A 475 -7.25 -9.96 1.36
C LEU A 475 -6.49 -10.28 0.07
N SER A 476 -6.00 -9.27 -0.63
CA SER A 476 -5.21 -9.46 -1.85
C SER A 476 -3.91 -10.21 -1.56
N LEU A 477 -3.25 -9.91 -0.45
CA LEU A 477 -2.03 -10.61 -0.01
C LEU A 477 -2.35 -12.06 0.37
N ALA A 478 -3.45 -12.30 1.10
CA ALA A 478 -3.85 -13.63 1.52
C ALA A 478 -4.11 -14.56 0.32
N GLN A 479 -4.89 -14.10 -0.65
CA GLN A 479 -5.17 -14.85 -1.89
C GLN A 479 -3.88 -15.17 -2.63
N ARG A 480 -2.97 -14.19 -2.73
CA ARG A 480 -1.72 -14.34 -3.47
C ARG A 480 -0.75 -15.33 -2.82
N TYR A 481 -0.65 -15.33 -1.50
CA TYR A 481 0.30 -16.18 -0.77
C TYR A 481 -0.33 -17.47 -0.23
N GLY A 482 -1.57 -17.78 -0.63
CA GLY A 482 -2.25 -19.01 -0.23
C GLY A 482 -2.60 -19.06 1.26
N VAL A 483 -2.75 -17.90 1.93
CA VAL A 483 -3.30 -17.85 3.29
C VAL A 483 -4.81 -18.02 3.18
N PRO A 484 -5.43 -19.00 3.88
CA PRO A 484 -6.86 -19.23 3.78
C PRO A 484 -7.67 -17.98 4.17
N LEU A 485 -8.60 -17.58 3.31
CA LEU A 485 -9.48 -16.43 3.59
C LEU A 485 -10.30 -16.62 4.87
N TRP A 486 -10.63 -17.88 5.21
CA TRP A 486 -11.28 -18.21 6.46
C TRP A 486 -10.50 -17.67 7.67
N GLU A 487 -9.17 -17.84 7.70
CA GLU A 487 -8.34 -17.35 8.80
C GLU A 487 -8.33 -15.81 8.86
N VAL A 488 -8.21 -15.15 7.71
CA VAL A 488 -8.24 -13.68 7.62
C VAL A 488 -9.56 -13.11 8.12
N TYR A 489 -10.69 -13.73 7.73
CA TYR A 489 -12.01 -13.32 8.18
C TYR A 489 -12.23 -13.61 9.67
N MET A 490 -11.73 -14.73 10.18
CA MET A 490 -11.86 -15.08 11.59
C MET A 490 -11.02 -14.13 12.46
N THR A 491 -9.78 -13.82 12.07
CA THR A 491 -8.94 -12.82 12.73
C THR A 491 -9.58 -11.44 12.70
N HIS A 492 -10.14 -11.02 11.55
CA HIS A 492 -10.84 -9.73 11.49
C HIS A 492 -12.06 -9.71 12.41
N LEU A 493 -12.87 -10.77 12.41
CA LEU A 493 -14.04 -10.88 13.28
C LEU A 493 -13.64 -10.84 14.77
N GLU A 494 -12.57 -11.54 15.16
CA GLU A 494 -12.03 -11.47 16.52
C GLU A 494 -11.68 -10.03 16.90
N PHE A 495 -10.88 -9.34 16.07
CA PHE A 495 -10.52 -7.95 16.27
C PHE A 495 -11.74 -7.03 16.42
N LEU A 496 -12.79 -7.26 15.62
CA LEU A 496 -14.03 -6.49 15.73
C LEU A 496 -14.67 -6.63 17.13
N PHE A 497 -14.59 -7.82 17.75
CA PHE A 497 -15.14 -8.05 19.08
C PHE A 497 -14.23 -7.58 20.21
N THR A 498 -12.90 -7.67 20.06
CA THR A 498 -11.92 -7.41 21.13
C THR A 498 -11.42 -5.97 21.14
N ASP A 499 -10.64 -5.60 20.13
CA ASP A 499 -9.75 -4.42 20.18
C ASP A 499 -10.24 -3.26 19.32
N SER A 500 -11.25 -3.47 18.48
CA SER A 500 -11.76 -2.44 17.56
C SER A 500 -12.42 -1.24 18.23
N GLY A 501 -12.90 -1.38 19.47
CA GLY A 501 -13.67 -0.35 20.18
C GLY A 501 -15.03 -0.03 19.58
N LEU A 502 -15.49 -0.78 18.57
CA LEU A 502 -16.77 -0.54 17.89
C LEU A 502 -17.99 -0.90 18.75
N SER A 503 -19.12 -0.24 18.47
CA SER A 503 -20.41 -0.65 19.03
C SER A 503 -20.90 -1.95 18.40
N THR A 504 -21.78 -2.70 19.09
CA THR A 504 -22.31 -3.96 18.56
C THR A 504 -23.03 -3.78 17.21
N LYS A 505 -23.67 -2.62 17.01
CA LYS A 505 -24.37 -2.29 15.76
C LYS A 505 -23.38 -2.05 14.61
N ASP A 506 -22.24 -1.42 14.89
CA ASP A 506 -21.23 -1.15 13.87
C ASP A 506 -20.46 -2.41 13.48
N ILE A 507 -20.30 -3.34 14.41
CA ILE A 507 -19.72 -4.66 14.12
C ILE A 507 -20.66 -5.46 13.23
N GLU A 508 -21.96 -5.48 13.54
CA GLU A 508 -22.96 -6.16 12.72
C GLU A 508 -22.99 -5.58 11.30
N SER A 509 -23.04 -4.24 11.16
CA SER A 509 -23.05 -3.60 9.85
C SER A 509 -21.78 -3.88 9.05
N ARG A 510 -20.60 -3.83 9.69
CA ARG A 510 -19.32 -4.13 9.03
C ARG A 510 -19.20 -5.60 8.65
N SER A 511 -19.60 -6.52 9.53
CA SER A 511 -19.54 -7.97 9.25
C SER A 511 -20.41 -8.35 8.05
N VAL A 512 -21.59 -7.71 7.93
CA VAL A 512 -22.49 -7.89 6.79
C VAL A 512 -21.92 -7.24 5.53
N ALA A 513 -21.42 -6.00 5.61
CA ALA A 513 -20.84 -5.30 4.46
C ALA A 513 -19.64 -6.03 3.85
N LEU A 514 -18.83 -6.69 4.68
CA LEU A 514 -17.67 -7.47 4.25
C LEU A 514 -18.00 -8.92 3.87
N GLY A 515 -19.25 -9.38 4.04
CA GLY A 515 -19.66 -10.73 3.66
C GLY A 515 -18.95 -11.86 4.43
N LEU A 516 -18.44 -11.60 5.64
CA LEU A 516 -17.55 -12.53 6.36
C LEU A 516 -18.14 -13.95 6.49
N PHE A 517 -19.44 -14.04 6.72
CA PHE A 517 -20.14 -15.29 6.98
C PHE A 517 -20.37 -16.16 5.75
N GLU A 518 -20.13 -15.67 4.53
CA GLU A 518 -20.18 -16.52 3.32
C GLU A 518 -19.07 -17.59 3.36
N THR A 519 -17.92 -17.25 3.93
CA THR A 519 -16.77 -18.16 4.06
C THR A 519 -16.69 -18.81 5.44
N LEU A 520 -16.97 -18.06 6.52
CA LEU A 520 -16.82 -18.60 7.89
C LEU A 520 -17.76 -19.78 8.18
N ARG A 521 -18.92 -19.87 7.52
CA ARG A 521 -19.85 -21.01 7.61
C ARG A 521 -19.30 -22.31 7.03
N GLY A 522 -18.23 -22.26 6.25
CA GLY A 522 -17.60 -23.43 5.66
C GLY A 522 -17.00 -24.40 6.67
N ASP A 523 -16.66 -23.93 7.88
CA ASP A 523 -16.16 -24.75 8.98
C ASP A 523 -16.79 -24.33 10.35
N PRO A 524 -17.96 -24.89 10.69
CA PRO A 524 -18.65 -24.58 11.95
C PRO A 524 -17.89 -25.00 13.21
N ALA A 525 -17.04 -26.03 13.13
CA ALA A 525 -16.28 -26.54 14.27
C ALA A 525 -15.14 -25.61 14.64
N ALA A 526 -14.30 -25.25 13.66
CA ALA A 526 -13.24 -24.27 13.87
C ALA A 526 -13.78 -22.91 14.29
N PHE A 527 -14.92 -22.49 13.74
CA PHE A 527 -15.60 -21.24 14.12
C PHE A 527 -16.03 -21.27 15.59
N TYR A 528 -16.67 -22.35 16.03
CA TYR A 528 -17.11 -22.50 17.42
C TYR A 528 -15.93 -22.49 18.40
N ASP A 529 -14.87 -23.25 18.11
CA ASP A 529 -13.68 -23.33 18.96
C ASP A 529 -13.00 -21.96 19.11
N HIS A 530 -12.85 -21.23 18.00
CA HIS A 530 -12.22 -19.90 18.01
C HIS A 530 -13.07 -18.87 18.75
N MET A 531 -14.38 -18.85 18.46
CA MET A 531 -15.32 -17.95 19.13
C MET A 531 -15.38 -18.20 20.64
N THR A 532 -15.32 -19.45 21.08
CA THR A 532 -15.37 -19.81 22.50
C THR A 532 -14.06 -19.48 23.21
N LYS A 533 -12.91 -19.69 22.55
CA LYS A 533 -11.59 -19.52 23.16
C LYS A 533 -11.11 -18.07 23.21
N TYR A 534 -11.35 -17.29 22.15
CA TYR A 534 -10.78 -15.95 22.00
C TYR A 534 -11.82 -14.84 22.11
N VAL A 535 -13.01 -15.03 21.51
CA VAL A 535 -14.04 -13.97 21.46
C VAL A 535 -14.89 -13.92 22.72
N TYR A 536 -15.47 -15.05 23.15
CA TYR A 536 -16.38 -15.11 24.29
C TYR A 536 -15.75 -14.49 25.56
N PRO A 537 -14.52 -14.83 25.98
CA PRO A 537 -13.90 -14.28 27.21
C PRO A 537 -13.86 -12.75 27.23
N SER A 538 -13.67 -12.11 26.07
CA SER A 538 -13.58 -10.64 25.94
C SER A 538 -14.91 -9.91 26.17
N ILE A 539 -16.05 -10.60 26.04
CA ILE A 539 -17.37 -9.97 26.15
C ILE A 539 -17.78 -9.80 27.61
N ALA A 540 -18.06 -8.57 28.03
CA ALA A 540 -18.57 -8.29 29.37
C ALA A 540 -19.94 -8.98 29.60
N GLY A 541 -20.12 -9.63 30.75
CA GLY A 541 -21.36 -10.34 31.06
C GLY A 541 -22.61 -9.46 31.16
N THR A 542 -22.41 -8.16 31.37
CA THR A 542 -23.46 -7.13 31.40
C THR A 542 -23.79 -6.56 30.01
N ASP A 543 -22.97 -6.80 28.98
CA ASP A 543 -23.25 -6.38 27.61
C ASP A 543 -24.16 -7.39 26.91
N LEU A 544 -25.45 -7.33 27.27
CA LEU A 544 -26.49 -8.20 26.71
C LEU A 544 -26.64 -8.03 25.19
N ALA A 545 -26.28 -6.87 24.62
CA ALA A 545 -26.35 -6.65 23.19
C ALA A 545 -25.24 -7.41 22.46
N ARG A 546 -24.00 -7.32 22.95
CA ARG A 546 -22.85 -8.05 22.39
C ARG A 546 -23.01 -9.56 22.56
N LEU A 547 -23.47 -10.03 23.72
CA LEU A 547 -23.78 -11.44 23.95
C LEU A 547 -24.89 -11.93 23.02
N LEU A 548 -25.96 -11.14 22.81
CA LEU A 548 -27.02 -11.51 21.87
C LEU A 548 -26.47 -11.67 20.46
N TYR A 549 -25.62 -10.76 20.01
CA TYR A 549 -24.98 -10.86 18.70
C TYR A 549 -24.08 -12.11 18.62
N TYR A 550 -23.22 -12.35 19.61
CA TYR A 550 -22.38 -13.55 19.71
C TYR A 550 -23.17 -14.86 19.53
N PHE A 551 -24.25 -15.05 20.29
CA PHE A 551 -25.06 -16.27 20.17
C PHE A 551 -25.86 -16.34 18.87
N THR A 552 -26.25 -15.18 18.30
CA THR A 552 -26.86 -15.13 16.97
C THR A 552 -25.87 -15.58 15.89
N LEU A 553 -24.58 -15.24 16.02
CA LEU A 553 -23.55 -15.72 15.10
C LEU A 553 -23.37 -17.23 15.19
N LEU A 554 -23.26 -17.78 16.40
CA LEU A 554 -23.18 -19.24 16.61
C LEU A 554 -24.39 -19.98 16.01
N GLU A 555 -25.60 -19.44 16.18
CA GLU A 555 -26.82 -19.99 15.58
C GLU A 555 -26.75 -19.93 14.04
N SER A 556 -26.34 -18.78 13.48
CA SER A 556 -26.26 -18.57 12.03
C SER A 556 -25.18 -19.41 11.33
N CYS A 557 -24.12 -19.78 12.06
CA CYS A 557 -23.04 -20.64 11.57
C CYS A 557 -23.31 -22.13 11.78
N GLY A 558 -24.49 -22.51 12.30
CA GLY A 558 -24.86 -23.92 12.46
C GLY A 558 -24.15 -24.62 13.62
N CYS A 559 -23.58 -23.89 14.59
CA CYS A 559 -22.82 -24.47 15.69
C CYS A 559 -23.68 -25.15 16.77
N ALA A 560 -24.99 -25.28 16.57
CA ALA A 560 -25.95 -25.69 17.60
C ALA A 560 -25.71 -27.11 18.16
N GLU A 561 -25.11 -28.00 17.38
CA GLU A 561 -24.80 -29.38 17.80
C GLU A 561 -23.42 -29.52 18.45
N LEU A 562 -22.55 -28.51 18.30
CA LEU A 562 -21.18 -28.50 18.81
C LEU A 562 -21.08 -27.93 20.23
N VAL A 563 -22.11 -27.20 20.68
CA VAL A 563 -22.14 -26.58 22.01
C VAL A 563 -22.31 -27.68 23.08
N PRO A 564 -21.33 -27.87 23.99
CA PRO A 564 -21.42 -28.86 25.06
C PRO A 564 -22.40 -28.45 26.17
N SER A 565 -22.80 -27.18 26.21
CA SER A 565 -23.64 -26.61 27.26
C SER A 565 -25.07 -27.13 27.22
N ALA A 566 -25.70 -27.23 28.40
CA ALA A 566 -27.11 -27.55 28.55
C ALA A 566 -28.05 -26.60 27.79
N ILE A 567 -27.59 -25.37 27.46
CA ILE A 567 -28.37 -24.38 26.72
C ILE A 567 -27.84 -24.24 25.29
N LYS A 568 -28.72 -24.46 24.33
CA LYS A 568 -28.42 -24.26 22.91
C LYS A 568 -28.39 -22.77 22.52
N PRO A 569 -27.65 -22.36 21.47
CA PRO A 569 -27.58 -20.98 21.01
C PRO A 569 -28.94 -20.31 20.77
N ASP A 570 -29.92 -21.02 20.21
CA ASP A 570 -31.26 -20.48 19.94
C ASP A 570 -32.01 -20.11 21.24
N VAL A 571 -31.78 -20.86 22.30
CA VAL A 571 -32.35 -20.60 23.63
C VAL A 571 -31.68 -19.38 24.26
N HIS A 572 -30.36 -19.25 24.14
CA HIS A 572 -29.63 -18.05 24.56
C HIS A 572 -30.16 -16.79 23.85
N VAL A 573 -30.33 -16.84 22.52
CA VAL A 573 -30.89 -15.73 21.73
C VAL A 573 -32.28 -15.34 22.21
N LYS A 574 -33.18 -16.32 22.43
CA LYS A 574 -34.55 -16.07 22.93
C LYS A 574 -34.56 -15.48 24.35
N LEU A 575 -33.65 -15.93 25.23
CA LEU A 575 -33.51 -15.39 26.59
C LEU A 575 -33.00 -13.96 26.56
N LEU A 576 -31.91 -13.69 25.84
CA LEU A 576 -31.28 -12.37 25.76
C LEU A 576 -32.22 -11.33 25.12
N LYS A 577 -32.98 -11.69 24.09
CA LYS A 577 -34.01 -10.81 23.50
C LYS A 577 -35.06 -10.35 24.53
N LYS A 578 -35.46 -11.25 25.43
CA LYS A 578 -36.44 -10.92 26.49
C LYS A 578 -35.80 -10.15 27.64
N LEU A 579 -34.62 -10.56 28.08
CA LEU A 579 -33.92 -10.00 29.25
C LEU A 579 -33.36 -8.60 28.98
N LYS A 580 -32.88 -8.31 27.77
CA LYS A 580 -32.30 -7.01 27.40
C LYS A 580 -33.23 -5.82 27.70
N ALA A 581 -34.54 -5.99 27.55
CA ALA A 581 -35.51 -4.92 27.78
C ALA A 581 -35.97 -4.80 29.25
N VAL A 582 -35.94 -5.90 30.01
CA VAL A 582 -36.56 -5.98 31.35
C VAL A 582 -35.54 -6.06 32.48
N ALA A 583 -34.28 -6.38 32.19
CA ALA A 583 -33.24 -6.65 33.18
C ALA A 583 -31.97 -5.84 32.88
N THR A 584 -32.06 -4.52 33.01
CA THR A 584 -30.91 -3.61 32.82
C THR A 584 -29.85 -3.85 33.89
N GLY A 585 -28.60 -4.11 33.48
CA GLY A 585 -27.48 -4.37 34.39
C GLY A 585 -27.33 -5.84 34.82
N LEU A 586 -28.10 -6.76 34.23
CA LEU A 586 -27.95 -8.20 34.46
C LEU A 586 -26.62 -8.71 33.91
N ASP A 587 -25.88 -9.44 34.76
CA ASP A 587 -24.73 -10.22 34.32
C ASP A 587 -25.23 -11.59 33.83
N TYR A 588 -25.37 -11.72 32.51
CA TYR A 588 -25.90 -12.93 31.89
C TYR A 588 -24.94 -14.11 31.99
N ARG A 589 -23.63 -13.85 32.05
CA ARG A 589 -22.63 -14.93 32.16
C ARG A 589 -22.78 -15.64 33.50
N LYS A 590 -22.91 -14.89 34.61
CA LYS A 590 -23.20 -15.45 35.93
C LYS A 590 -24.55 -16.16 36.02
N LEU A 591 -25.53 -15.74 35.21
CA LEU A 591 -26.85 -16.37 35.18
C LEU A 591 -26.83 -17.76 34.52
N THR A 592 -25.96 -17.97 33.54
CA THR A 592 -25.87 -19.22 32.77
C THR A 592 -24.64 -20.06 33.11
N ASP A 593 -23.85 -19.61 34.07
CA ASP A 593 -22.68 -20.33 34.59
C ASP A 593 -23.13 -21.50 35.48
N GLU A 594 -22.54 -22.67 35.27
CA GLU A 594 -22.94 -23.91 35.96
C GLU A 594 -22.53 -23.92 37.44
N ASP A 595 -21.49 -23.16 37.78
CA ASP A 595 -20.91 -23.08 39.13
C ASP A 595 -21.52 -21.94 39.99
N SER A 596 -22.21 -20.99 39.35
CA SER A 596 -22.78 -19.81 40.01
C SER A 596 -24.24 -20.02 40.42
N ASP A 597 -24.65 -19.43 41.55
CA ASP A 597 -26.08 -19.37 41.89
C ASP A 597 -26.78 -18.30 41.03
N PRO A 598 -27.69 -18.69 40.13
CA PRO A 598 -28.34 -17.75 39.24
C PRO A 598 -29.26 -16.74 39.97
N LEU A 599 -29.70 -17.03 41.20
CA LEU A 599 -30.45 -16.05 42.01
C LEU A 599 -29.60 -14.85 42.39
N LEU A 600 -28.30 -15.04 42.64
CA LEU A 600 -27.37 -13.95 42.97
C LEU A 600 -27.16 -13.00 41.78
N ALA A 601 -27.23 -13.51 40.55
CA ALA A 601 -27.16 -12.69 39.35
C ALA A 601 -28.46 -11.90 39.12
N LEU A 602 -29.62 -12.47 39.48
CA LEU A 602 -30.93 -11.84 39.27
C LEU A 602 -31.29 -10.80 40.33
N GLU A 603 -31.03 -11.08 41.61
CA GLU A 603 -31.41 -10.22 42.76
C GLU A 603 -31.17 -8.71 42.53
N PRO A 604 -29.97 -8.23 42.12
CA PRO A 604 -29.71 -6.81 41.96
C PRO A 604 -30.60 -6.13 40.92
N VAL A 605 -31.13 -6.89 39.96
CA VAL A 605 -31.91 -6.36 38.83
C VAL A 605 -33.42 -6.54 39.01
N LEU A 606 -33.87 -7.38 39.95
CA LEU A 606 -35.30 -7.60 40.20
C LEU A 606 -36.00 -6.33 40.70
N THR A 607 -37.14 -6.02 40.09
CA THR A 607 -38.02 -4.88 40.40
C THR A 607 -39.49 -5.30 40.31
N SER A 608 -40.38 -4.49 40.88
CA SER A 608 -41.83 -4.69 40.79
C SER A 608 -42.36 -4.80 39.35
N GLN A 609 -41.69 -4.17 38.38
CA GLN A 609 -42.08 -4.19 36.96
C GLN A 609 -41.60 -5.45 36.22
N ASN A 610 -40.44 -6.00 36.57
CA ASN A 610 -39.82 -7.08 35.79
C ASN A 610 -39.95 -8.48 36.40
N VAL A 611 -40.22 -8.59 37.72
CA VAL A 611 -40.19 -9.87 38.45
C VAL A 611 -41.13 -10.92 37.85
N LEU A 612 -42.32 -10.50 37.41
CA LEU A 612 -43.28 -11.38 36.73
C LEU A 612 -42.79 -11.92 35.39
N SER A 613 -42.09 -11.08 34.63
CA SER A 613 -41.56 -11.44 33.32
C SER A 613 -40.37 -12.39 33.47
N ILE A 614 -39.49 -12.12 34.45
CA ILE A 614 -38.32 -12.94 34.75
C ILE A 614 -38.73 -14.29 35.36
N SER A 615 -39.72 -14.32 36.27
CA SER A 615 -40.15 -15.56 36.91
C SER A 615 -40.78 -16.58 35.94
N LYS A 616 -41.30 -16.11 34.79
CA LYS A 616 -41.77 -16.99 33.70
C LYS A 616 -40.63 -17.60 32.87
N LEU A 617 -39.43 -17.02 32.91
CA LEU A 617 -38.27 -17.46 32.14
C LEU A 617 -37.44 -18.53 32.87
N THR A 618 -37.74 -18.82 34.14
CA THR A 618 -36.99 -19.80 34.94
C THR A 618 -37.01 -21.21 34.35
N SER A 619 -38.10 -21.58 33.67
CA SER A 619 -38.22 -22.86 32.94
C SER A 619 -37.26 -23.03 31.76
N ARG A 620 -36.58 -21.96 31.33
CA ARG A 620 -35.63 -21.95 30.19
C ARG A 620 -34.18 -21.71 30.62
N LEU A 621 -33.94 -21.47 31.91
CA LEU A 621 -32.60 -21.32 32.47
C LEU A 621 -32.05 -22.70 32.83
N PRO A 622 -30.72 -22.87 32.90
CA PRO A 622 -30.13 -24.17 33.09
C PRO A 622 -30.52 -24.69 34.48
N LEU A 623 -30.95 -25.95 34.55
CA LEU A 623 -31.05 -26.65 35.82
C LEU A 623 -29.63 -27.03 36.24
N ALA A 624 -29.23 -26.67 37.46
CA ALA A 624 -27.98 -27.15 38.02
C ALA A 624 -27.94 -28.68 37.95
N THR A 625 -27.02 -29.21 37.16
CA THR A 625 -26.82 -30.65 36.91
C THR A 625 -26.09 -31.34 38.08
N SER A 626 -25.71 -30.60 39.12
CA SER A 626 -25.24 -31.16 40.39
C SER A 626 -26.42 -31.34 41.34
N GLY A 627 -26.70 -32.60 41.69
CA GLY A 627 -27.88 -33.07 42.42
C GLY A 627 -28.10 -32.56 43.86
N GLN A 628 -27.67 -31.34 44.20
CA GLN A 628 -27.85 -30.74 45.53
C GLN A 628 -28.38 -29.29 45.53
N ARG A 629 -28.55 -28.61 44.38
CA ARG A 629 -29.21 -27.30 44.33
C ARG A 629 -30.50 -27.37 43.50
N GLY A 630 -31.62 -27.11 44.17
CA GLY A 630 -32.95 -27.17 43.56
C GLY A 630 -33.08 -26.22 42.37
N ALA A 631 -33.79 -26.66 41.33
CA ALA A 631 -34.10 -25.89 40.15
C ALA A 631 -34.64 -24.49 40.50
N LEU A 632 -34.18 -23.45 39.77
CA LEU A 632 -34.75 -22.10 39.82
C LEU A 632 -36.27 -22.16 39.63
N SER A 633 -37.01 -21.97 40.72
CA SER A 633 -38.47 -21.93 40.67
C SER A 633 -38.95 -20.48 40.48
N SER A 634 -40.13 -20.30 39.89
CA SER A 634 -40.76 -18.98 39.86
C SER A 634 -40.90 -18.41 41.28
N SER A 635 -41.20 -19.28 42.26
CA SER A 635 -41.33 -18.90 43.67
C SER A 635 -40.03 -18.36 44.26
N ALA A 636 -38.88 -18.98 43.96
CA ALA A 636 -37.57 -18.53 44.45
C ALA A 636 -37.20 -17.12 43.92
N VAL A 637 -37.54 -16.82 42.67
CA VAL A 637 -37.34 -15.47 42.09
C VAL A 637 -38.22 -14.42 42.79
N HIS A 638 -39.50 -14.75 43.06
CA HIS A 638 -40.37 -13.85 43.84
C HIS A 638 -39.86 -13.69 45.28
N ALA A 639 -39.35 -14.75 45.92
CA ALA A 639 -38.81 -14.67 47.28
C ALA A 639 -37.57 -13.77 47.37
N ALA A 640 -36.62 -13.91 46.43
CA ALA A 640 -35.43 -13.05 46.34
C ALA A 640 -35.81 -11.57 46.13
N TRP A 641 -36.77 -11.32 45.23
CA TRP A 641 -37.30 -9.96 45.03
C TRP A 641 -37.99 -9.41 46.29
N LEU A 642 -38.77 -10.22 47.01
CA LEU A 642 -39.45 -9.79 48.23
C LEU A 642 -38.47 -9.46 49.36
N GLY A 643 -37.38 -10.23 49.51
CA GLY A 643 -36.29 -9.91 50.43
C GLY A 643 -35.69 -8.54 50.10
N LYS A 644 -35.38 -8.28 48.83
CA LYS A 644 -34.89 -6.98 48.37
C LYS A 644 -35.91 -5.86 48.61
N LEU A 645 -37.19 -6.08 48.28
CA LEU A 645 -38.27 -5.11 48.48
C LEU A 645 -38.40 -4.72 49.95
N PHE A 646 -38.27 -5.68 50.87
CA PHE A 646 -38.35 -5.44 52.30
C PHE A 646 -37.18 -4.59 52.82
N TRP A 647 -35.94 -4.93 52.43
CA TRP A 647 -34.74 -4.27 52.96
C TRP A 647 -34.38 -2.96 52.24
N LYS A 648 -34.46 -2.94 50.91
CA LYS A 648 -33.97 -1.84 50.06
C LYS A 648 -35.11 -1.01 49.46
N GLY A 649 -36.35 -1.49 49.51
CA GLY A 649 -37.48 -0.87 48.84
C GLY A 649 -37.53 -1.15 47.34
N ASP A 650 -38.44 -0.47 46.65
CA ASP A 650 -38.63 -0.53 45.19
C ASP A 650 -39.19 0.81 44.72
N ALA A 651 -38.71 1.32 43.59
CA ALA A 651 -39.04 2.66 43.09
C ALA A 651 -40.56 2.93 42.97
N GLN A 652 -41.39 1.90 42.77
CA GLN A 652 -42.85 2.05 42.65
C GLN A 652 -43.61 1.71 43.92
N LEU A 653 -43.18 0.67 44.65
CA LEU A 653 -43.93 0.16 45.81
C LEU A 653 -43.46 0.78 47.13
N LEU A 654 -42.16 1.00 47.30
CA LEU A 654 -41.52 1.50 48.53
C LEU A 654 -40.32 2.40 48.17
N LYS A 655 -40.58 3.70 47.96
CA LYS A 655 -39.59 4.65 47.42
C LYS A 655 -38.36 4.86 48.31
N THR A 656 -38.50 4.65 49.62
CA THR A 656 -37.43 4.82 50.61
C THR A 656 -37.23 3.51 51.37
N PRO A 657 -35.98 3.10 51.65
CA PRO A 657 -35.71 1.95 52.47
C PRO A 657 -36.21 2.21 53.91
N PRO A 658 -36.88 1.24 54.55
CA PRO A 658 -37.41 1.38 55.90
C PRO A 658 -36.29 1.57 56.93
N ARG A 659 -36.49 2.46 57.90
CA ARG A 659 -35.51 2.78 58.96
C ARG A 659 -36.06 2.62 60.38
N SER A 660 -37.36 2.43 60.53
CA SER A 660 -38.04 2.32 61.81
C SER A 660 -38.99 1.12 61.81
N ASP A 661 -39.26 0.55 62.99
CA ASP A 661 -40.22 -0.56 63.15
C ASP A 661 -41.57 -0.36 62.41
N PRO A 662 -42.26 0.80 62.48
CA PRO A 662 -43.51 0.99 61.73
C PRO A 662 -43.29 0.98 60.21
N GLU A 663 -42.15 1.48 59.71
CA GLU A 663 -41.81 1.43 58.28
C GLU A 663 -41.49 -0.01 57.83
N PHE A 664 -40.79 -0.81 58.64
CA PHE A 664 -40.57 -2.23 58.37
C PHE A 664 -41.88 -3.02 58.34
N LEU A 665 -42.82 -2.72 59.25
CA LEU A 665 -44.16 -3.32 59.23
C LEU A 665 -44.97 -2.91 57.98
N GLN A 666 -44.80 -1.67 57.49
CA GLN A 666 -45.38 -1.23 56.23
C GLN A 666 -44.73 -1.93 55.02
N ALA A 667 -43.40 -2.10 55.04
CA ALA A 667 -42.67 -2.83 54.01
C ALA A 667 -43.11 -4.29 53.95
N TYR A 668 -43.30 -4.94 55.11
CA TYR A 668 -43.86 -6.28 55.19
C TYR A 668 -45.28 -6.34 54.62
N ASN A 669 -46.15 -5.38 54.94
CA ASN A 669 -47.51 -5.34 54.40
C ASN A 669 -47.52 -5.21 52.86
N ALA A 670 -46.52 -4.53 52.27
CA ALA A 670 -46.34 -4.49 50.83
C ALA A 670 -45.91 -5.85 50.27
N CYS A 671 -44.98 -6.53 50.95
CA CYS A 671 -44.53 -7.89 50.58
C CYS A 671 -45.65 -8.94 50.71
N ALA A 672 -46.47 -8.84 51.76
CA ALA A 672 -47.54 -9.79 52.08
C ALA A 672 -48.55 -9.98 50.95
N LYS A 673 -48.73 -8.96 50.10
CA LYS A 673 -49.62 -9.00 48.92
C LYS A 673 -49.17 -9.98 47.84
N TYR A 674 -47.92 -10.42 47.87
CA TYR A 674 -47.31 -11.30 46.86
C TYR A 674 -46.97 -12.69 47.41
N LEU A 675 -47.33 -12.99 48.66
CA LEU A 675 -47.09 -14.31 49.27
C LEU A 675 -47.86 -15.44 48.56
N ASP A 676 -48.95 -15.12 47.84
CA ASP A 676 -49.71 -16.06 47.03
C ASP A 676 -48.92 -16.59 45.81
N ARG A 677 -47.80 -15.95 45.47
CA ARG A 677 -46.87 -16.37 44.40
C ARG A 677 -45.74 -17.28 44.88
N LEU A 678 -45.66 -17.51 46.19
CA LEU A 678 -44.64 -18.36 46.79
C LEU A 678 -45.18 -19.75 47.10
N VAL A 679 -44.32 -20.76 46.97
CA VAL A 679 -44.58 -22.07 47.57
C VAL A 679 -44.36 -21.99 49.08
N PRO A 680 -44.99 -22.88 49.89
CA PRO A 680 -44.94 -22.80 51.35
C PRO A 680 -43.53 -22.73 51.94
N ALA A 681 -42.58 -23.48 51.35
CA ALA A 681 -41.18 -23.50 51.80
C ALA A 681 -40.46 -22.15 51.58
N ASP A 682 -40.67 -21.51 50.42
CA ASP A 682 -40.05 -20.23 50.09
C ASP A 682 -40.71 -19.08 50.86
N ALA A 683 -42.01 -19.17 51.14
CA ALA A 683 -42.70 -18.22 52.02
C ALA A 683 -42.13 -18.25 53.44
N VAL A 684 -41.85 -19.45 53.98
CA VAL A 684 -41.16 -19.60 55.27
C VAL A 684 -39.75 -19.04 55.20
N ALA A 685 -38.97 -19.39 54.18
CA ALA A 685 -37.59 -18.91 54.03
C ALA A 685 -37.52 -17.38 53.91
N PHE A 686 -38.45 -16.75 53.18
CA PHE A 686 -38.57 -15.30 53.12
C PHE A 686 -38.89 -14.69 54.49
N VAL A 687 -39.91 -15.22 55.19
CA VAL A 687 -40.31 -14.71 56.51
C VAL A 687 -39.14 -14.83 57.48
N ASP A 688 -38.47 -15.99 57.52
CA ASP A 688 -37.32 -16.17 58.40
C ASP A 688 -36.15 -15.25 58.02
N GLY A 689 -35.95 -14.99 56.72
CA GLY A 689 -34.93 -14.06 56.24
C GLY A 689 -35.19 -12.60 56.64
N VAL A 690 -36.44 -12.22 56.92
CA VAL A 690 -36.78 -10.86 57.39
C VAL A 690 -37.01 -10.77 58.91
N THR A 691 -37.08 -11.89 59.64
CA THR A 691 -37.29 -11.91 61.10
C THR A 691 -36.16 -12.53 61.92
N PHE A 692 -35.33 -13.41 61.35
CA PHE A 692 -34.27 -14.13 62.07
C PHE A 692 -32.88 -14.01 61.41
N SER A 693 -32.73 -13.14 60.41
CA SER A 693 -31.41 -12.78 59.87
C SER A 693 -30.65 -11.89 60.85
N PRO A 694 -29.31 -11.83 60.78
CA PRO A 694 -28.52 -10.90 61.59
C PRO A 694 -28.94 -9.44 61.36
N GLU A 695 -29.26 -9.08 60.12
CA GLU A 695 -29.76 -7.76 59.74
C GLU A 695 -31.11 -7.46 60.42
N ALA A 696 -32.00 -8.45 60.57
CA ALA A 696 -33.26 -8.30 61.29
C ALA A 696 -33.07 -8.21 62.81
N ALA A 697 -32.07 -8.89 63.37
CA ALA A 697 -31.73 -8.78 64.78
C ALA A 697 -31.21 -7.38 65.15
N GLU A 698 -30.46 -6.75 64.24
CA GLU A 698 -29.90 -5.41 64.42
C GLU A 698 -30.92 -4.28 64.15
N LEU A 699 -31.74 -4.40 63.11
CA LEU A 699 -32.60 -3.31 62.63
C LEU A 699 -34.04 -3.34 63.16
N LEU A 700 -34.55 -4.50 63.59
CA LEU A 700 -35.94 -4.65 64.07
C LEU A 700 -36.02 -5.05 65.54
N SER A 701 -36.93 -4.41 66.27
CA SER A 701 -37.28 -4.86 67.63
C SER A 701 -37.91 -6.27 67.64
N VAL A 702 -37.88 -6.92 68.80
CA VAL A 702 -38.52 -8.24 68.97
C VAL A 702 -40.03 -8.14 68.75
N ASP A 703 -40.66 -7.02 69.15
CA ASP A 703 -42.08 -6.79 68.91
C ASP A 703 -42.41 -6.63 67.43
N ALA A 704 -41.58 -5.91 66.66
CA ALA A 704 -41.76 -5.78 65.21
C ALA A 704 -41.61 -7.14 64.50
N ARG A 705 -40.58 -7.92 64.85
CA ARG A 705 -40.36 -9.27 64.30
C ARG A 705 -41.50 -10.24 64.65
N ARG A 706 -42.02 -10.15 65.88
CA ARG A 706 -43.17 -10.93 66.34
C ARG A 706 -44.43 -10.58 65.56
N GLU A 707 -44.66 -9.29 65.32
CA GLU A 707 -45.81 -8.80 64.58
C GLU A 707 -45.73 -9.19 63.09
N VAL A 708 -44.55 -9.11 62.46
CA VAL A 708 -44.30 -9.65 61.11
C VAL A 708 -44.65 -11.14 61.05
N THR A 709 -44.16 -11.94 62.00
CA THR A 709 -44.41 -13.39 62.05
C THR A 709 -45.90 -13.71 62.27
N LYS A 710 -46.61 -12.97 63.14
CA LYS A 710 -48.07 -13.10 63.34
C LYS A 710 -48.86 -12.80 62.06
N ARG A 711 -48.48 -11.74 61.34
CA ARG A 711 -49.12 -11.37 60.07
C ARG A 711 -48.84 -12.41 58.99
N ALA A 712 -47.62 -12.93 58.91
CA ALA A 712 -47.24 -14.03 58.01
C ALA A 712 -48.06 -15.29 58.28
N LEU A 713 -48.15 -15.69 59.54
CA LEU A 713 -48.94 -16.83 59.98
C LEU A 713 -50.41 -16.70 59.55
N LYS A 714 -51.01 -15.51 59.72
CA LYS A 714 -52.38 -15.23 59.26
C LYS A 714 -52.50 -15.30 57.74
N ALA A 715 -51.57 -14.71 57.00
CA ALA A 715 -51.57 -14.72 55.54
C ALA A 715 -51.42 -16.14 54.97
N VAL A 716 -50.48 -16.94 55.49
CA VAL A 716 -50.27 -18.34 55.06
C VAL A 716 -51.49 -19.21 55.40
N ARG A 717 -52.16 -19.00 56.54
CA ARG A 717 -53.43 -19.68 56.87
C ARG A 717 -54.53 -19.34 55.85
N GLN A 718 -54.67 -18.06 55.50
CA GLN A 718 -55.64 -17.66 54.48
C GLN A 718 -55.32 -18.24 53.10
N LEU A 719 -54.04 -18.41 52.76
CA LEU A 719 -53.61 -19.04 51.51
C LEU A 719 -53.89 -20.55 51.51
N SER A 720 -53.68 -21.24 52.64
CA SER A 720 -53.98 -22.68 52.75
C SER A 720 -55.49 -22.94 52.64
N GLU A 721 -56.33 -22.10 53.25
CA GLU A 721 -57.79 -22.16 53.12
C GLU A 721 -58.28 -21.87 51.70
N LYS A 722 -57.69 -20.87 51.03
CA LYS A 722 -57.99 -20.56 49.61
C LYS A 722 -57.60 -21.71 48.70
N SER A 723 -56.45 -22.35 48.94
CA SER A 723 -56.00 -23.51 48.17
C SER A 723 -56.95 -24.70 48.32
N ARG A 724 -57.39 -25.00 49.56
CA ARG A 724 -58.37 -26.08 49.85
C ARG A 724 -59.74 -25.85 49.20
N LYS A 725 -60.19 -24.59 49.08
CA LYS A 725 -61.46 -24.25 48.40
C LYS A 725 -61.40 -24.35 46.87
N LYS A 726 -60.23 -24.18 46.26
CA LYS A 726 -60.05 -24.17 44.80
C LYS A 726 -59.94 -25.57 44.19
N GLY A 727 -59.56 -26.58 44.98
CA GLY A 727 -59.43 -27.97 44.55
C GLY A 727 -60.72 -28.80 44.63
N GLY A 728 -61.86 -28.17 44.90
CA GLY A 728 -63.13 -28.86 45.15
C GLY A 728 -64.01 -29.18 43.93
N ASP A 729 -63.69 -28.65 42.74
CA ASP A 729 -64.68 -28.63 41.63
C ASP A 729 -64.21 -29.14 40.26
N GLU A 730 -63.02 -29.73 40.13
CA GLU A 730 -62.69 -30.50 38.92
C GLU A 730 -61.96 -31.81 39.26
N SER A 731 -62.48 -32.88 38.69
CA SER A 731 -62.08 -34.27 38.80
C SER A 731 -60.59 -34.54 38.56
N GLY A 732 -59.98 -35.27 39.50
CA GLY A 732 -58.90 -36.23 39.24
C GLY A 732 -57.46 -35.70 39.25
N GLN A 733 -56.74 -36.02 40.34
CA GLN A 733 -55.28 -36.00 40.52
C GLN A 733 -54.62 -34.61 40.69
N LEU A 734 -54.75 -34.03 41.89
CA LEU A 734 -53.76 -33.11 42.45
C LEU A 734 -52.95 -33.85 43.53
N PRO A 735 -51.62 -33.69 43.60
CA PRO A 735 -50.80 -34.43 44.55
C PRO A 735 -51.06 -33.96 46.00
N GLU A 736 -51.32 -34.90 46.90
CA GLU A 736 -51.49 -34.70 48.37
C GLU A 736 -50.37 -33.85 49.01
N HIS A 737 -49.22 -33.75 48.34
CA HIS A 737 -48.06 -32.94 48.73
C HIS A 737 -48.33 -31.44 48.92
N SER A 738 -49.32 -30.83 48.24
CA SER A 738 -49.56 -29.38 48.35
C SER A 738 -50.18 -28.97 49.69
N ALA A 739 -51.11 -29.77 50.23
CA ALA A 739 -51.75 -29.49 51.53
C ALA A 739 -50.78 -29.72 52.69
N ALA A 740 -50.00 -30.81 52.63
CA ALA A 740 -48.98 -31.13 53.62
C ALA A 740 -47.89 -30.03 53.73
N GLY A 741 -47.51 -29.41 52.61
CA GLY A 741 -46.54 -28.32 52.60
C GLY A 741 -47.00 -27.05 53.33
N PHE A 742 -48.28 -26.68 53.20
CA PHE A 742 -48.85 -25.54 53.95
C PHE A 742 -48.97 -25.85 55.44
N ASP A 743 -49.37 -27.07 55.82
CA ASP A 743 -49.47 -27.46 57.22
C ASP A 743 -48.09 -27.45 57.92
N GLN A 744 -47.04 -27.92 57.24
CA GLN A 744 -45.65 -27.80 57.71
C GLN A 744 -45.18 -26.35 57.82
N ALA A 745 -45.48 -25.50 56.83
CA ALA A 745 -45.13 -24.08 56.88
C ALA A 745 -45.85 -23.36 58.03
N LEU A 746 -47.12 -23.69 58.30
CA LEU A 746 -47.88 -23.15 59.42
C LEU A 746 -47.31 -23.60 60.76
N GLN A 747 -46.93 -24.88 60.90
CA GLN A 747 -46.27 -25.37 62.10
C GLN A 747 -44.93 -24.68 62.32
N HIS A 748 -44.14 -24.47 61.25
CA HIS A 748 -42.86 -23.78 61.32
C HIS A 748 -43.01 -22.33 61.78
N LEU A 749 -43.96 -21.58 61.20
CA LEU A 749 -44.22 -20.19 61.60
C LEU A 749 -44.78 -20.09 63.03
N GLN A 750 -45.52 -21.09 63.51
CA GLN A 750 -45.95 -21.17 64.92
C GLN A 750 -44.76 -21.37 65.85
N GLN A 751 -43.80 -22.23 65.48
CA GLN A 751 -42.56 -22.40 66.23
C GLN A 751 -41.71 -21.14 66.21
N SER A 752 -41.57 -20.49 65.06
CA SER A 752 -40.87 -19.20 64.93
C SER A 752 -41.50 -18.12 65.82
N LEU A 753 -42.83 -18.08 65.89
CA LEU A 753 -43.54 -17.15 66.78
C LEU A 753 -43.32 -17.47 68.27
N ALA A 754 -43.41 -18.75 68.64
CA ALA A 754 -43.14 -19.20 70.01
C ALA A 754 -41.70 -18.89 70.44
N HIS A 755 -40.72 -19.02 69.54
CA HIS A 755 -39.33 -18.60 69.78
C HIS A 755 -39.24 -17.11 70.07
N LEU A 756 -39.84 -16.25 69.24
CA LEU A 756 -39.88 -14.80 69.49
C LEU A 756 -40.59 -14.44 70.81
N ASP A 757 -41.63 -15.20 71.18
CA ASP A 757 -42.31 -15.04 72.47
C ASP A 757 -41.35 -15.33 73.65
N THR A 758 -40.47 -16.35 73.53
CA THR A 758 -39.44 -16.58 74.56
C THR A 758 -38.47 -15.43 74.70
N LEU A 759 -38.10 -14.77 73.60
CA LEU A 759 -37.20 -13.60 73.61
C LEU A 759 -37.83 -12.36 74.26
N SER A 760 -39.16 -12.31 74.32
CA SER A 760 -39.91 -11.28 75.04
C SER A 760 -40.06 -11.56 76.55
N HIS A 761 -39.53 -12.69 77.05
CA HIS A 761 -39.58 -13.03 78.47
C HIS A 761 -38.74 -12.01 79.29
N PRO A 762 -39.25 -11.51 80.44
CA PRO A 762 -38.57 -10.46 81.22
C PRO A 762 -37.12 -10.78 81.57
N PHE A 763 -36.82 -12.05 81.85
CA PHE A 763 -35.46 -12.53 82.12
C PHE A 763 -34.49 -12.35 80.94
N ILE A 764 -34.92 -12.67 79.72
CA ILE A 764 -34.10 -12.54 78.50
C ILE A 764 -33.98 -11.07 78.09
N ALA A 765 -35.05 -10.30 78.27
CA ALA A 765 -35.03 -8.84 78.08
C ALA A 765 -34.00 -8.17 79.00
N SER A 766 -33.95 -8.57 80.29
CA SER A 766 -32.97 -8.08 81.27
C SER A 766 -31.52 -8.46 80.92
N LEU A 767 -31.30 -9.67 80.39
CA LEU A 767 -29.98 -10.12 79.89
C LEU A 767 -29.52 -9.33 78.67
N ARG A 768 -30.44 -8.83 77.84
CA ARG A 768 -30.12 -8.03 76.65
C ARG A 768 -29.78 -6.57 76.99
N SER A 769 -30.39 -6.03 78.04
CA SER A 769 -30.18 -4.66 78.53
C SER A 769 -29.01 -4.50 79.50
N SER A 770 -28.41 -5.59 80.00
CA SER A 770 -27.24 -5.49 80.88
C SER A 770 -25.97 -5.22 80.05
N GLU A 771 -25.57 -3.96 79.94
CA GLU A 771 -24.21 -3.57 79.58
C GLU A 771 -23.35 -3.51 80.86
N GLU A 772 -22.68 -4.61 81.23
CA GLU A 772 -21.54 -4.52 82.15
C GLU A 772 -20.23 -4.52 81.33
N PRO A 773 -19.48 -3.41 81.29
CA PRO A 773 -18.12 -3.37 80.76
C PRO A 773 -17.15 -3.84 81.85
N MET A 774 -16.82 -5.12 81.89
CA MET A 774 -15.79 -5.61 82.81
C MET A 774 -14.40 -5.56 82.15
N ALA A 775 -13.67 -4.51 82.50
CA ALA A 775 -12.23 -4.41 82.33
C ALA A 775 -11.52 -5.36 83.30
N ALA A 776 -10.86 -6.41 82.78
CA ALA A 776 -9.67 -7.03 83.37
C ALA A 776 -8.97 -7.93 82.33
N PRO A 777 -7.62 -7.86 82.18
CA PRO A 777 -6.91 -8.62 81.17
C PRO A 777 -6.60 -10.04 81.67
N GLY A 778 -6.95 -11.03 80.86
CA GLY A 778 -6.43 -12.39 80.99
C GLY A 778 -7.39 -13.37 81.66
N PHE A 779 -8.50 -13.69 81.02
CA PHE A 779 -9.05 -15.05 80.81
C PHE A 779 -10.22 -14.90 79.81
N ALA A 780 -10.32 -15.83 78.85
CA ALA A 780 -11.10 -15.79 77.60
C ALA A 780 -12.46 -15.04 77.56
N PRO A 781 -12.71 -14.25 76.49
CA PRO A 781 -14.05 -14.06 75.90
C PRO A 781 -14.10 -14.65 74.46
N PRO A 782 -15.17 -15.38 74.06
CA PRO A 782 -16.25 -14.73 73.32
C PRO A 782 -17.66 -15.34 73.54
N LEU A 783 -18.00 -15.87 74.73
CA LEU A 783 -19.27 -16.60 74.90
C LEU A 783 -20.53 -15.71 75.02
N PHE A 784 -20.43 -14.48 75.55
CA PHE A 784 -21.61 -13.62 75.76
C PHE A 784 -22.14 -12.94 74.48
N GLY A 785 -21.26 -12.49 73.59
CA GLY A 785 -21.65 -11.96 72.28
C GLY A 785 -22.22 -13.06 71.38
N LEU A 786 -21.64 -14.27 71.44
CA LEU A 786 -22.10 -15.43 70.69
C LEU A 786 -23.46 -15.93 71.20
N ALA A 787 -23.69 -15.96 72.52
CA ALA A 787 -25.00 -16.34 73.09
C ALA A 787 -26.10 -15.32 72.75
N ARG A 788 -25.78 -14.02 72.73
CA ARG A 788 -26.70 -12.95 72.30
C ARG A 788 -27.05 -13.08 70.81
N PHE A 789 -26.09 -13.45 69.97
CA PHE A 789 -26.28 -13.69 68.53
C PHE A 789 -27.05 -14.99 68.24
N ILE A 790 -26.75 -16.08 68.96
CA ILE A 790 -27.41 -17.40 68.84
C ILE A 790 -28.84 -17.39 69.38
N ALA A 791 -29.15 -16.56 70.39
CA ALA A 791 -30.53 -16.42 70.88
C ALA A 791 -31.42 -15.66 69.87
N ASP A 792 -30.85 -14.69 69.16
CA ASP A 792 -31.60 -13.78 68.27
C ASP A 792 -31.76 -14.31 66.85
N CYS A 793 -30.83 -15.15 66.39
CA CYS A 793 -30.85 -15.79 65.08
C CYS A 793 -31.17 -17.29 65.23
N ARG A 794 -32.15 -17.80 64.48
CA ARG A 794 -32.43 -19.25 64.46
C ARG A 794 -31.28 -19.97 63.75
N GLY A 795 -30.40 -20.65 64.50
CA GLY A 795 -29.35 -21.49 63.93
C GLY A 795 -29.96 -22.53 62.98
N ARG A 796 -29.55 -22.50 61.70
CA ARG A 796 -29.96 -23.51 60.70
C ARG A 796 -29.41 -24.87 61.10
N VAL A 797 -30.23 -25.71 61.71
CA VAL A 797 -30.02 -27.16 61.69
C VAL A 797 -30.98 -27.72 60.65
N ARG A 798 -30.52 -27.84 59.40
CA ARG A 798 -31.20 -28.65 58.37
C ARG A 798 -30.70 -30.09 58.46
N LEU A 799 -31.64 -31.03 58.38
CA LEU A 799 -31.41 -32.45 58.15
C LEU A 799 -30.40 -32.66 57.01
N GLY A 800 -29.40 -33.50 57.28
CA GLY A 800 -28.06 -33.41 56.70
C GLY A 800 -27.92 -33.60 55.20
N VAL A 801 -26.99 -32.82 54.63
CA VAL A 801 -25.99 -33.29 53.67
C VAL A 801 -24.70 -32.45 53.88
N ASN A 802 -23.61 -33.16 54.21
CA ASN A 802 -22.18 -32.79 54.23
C ASN A 802 -21.76 -31.30 54.24
N GLU A 803 -21.66 -30.69 55.43
CA GLU A 803 -20.69 -29.61 55.72
C GLU A 803 -19.46 -30.16 56.47
N GLY A 804 -19.01 -31.36 56.09
CA GLY A 804 -17.87 -32.05 56.72
C GLY A 804 -16.62 -32.21 55.84
N GLU A 805 -16.69 -31.80 54.56
CA GLU A 805 -15.62 -32.06 53.59
C GLU A 805 -14.84 -30.79 53.20
N ASP A 806 -15.42 -29.59 53.27
CA ASP A 806 -14.73 -28.34 52.91
C ASP A 806 -13.72 -27.85 53.94
N GLU A 807 -13.91 -28.18 55.22
CA GLU A 807 -12.99 -27.80 56.30
C GLU A 807 -11.84 -28.82 56.49
N ARG A 808 -12.03 -30.05 55.97
CA ARG A 808 -10.96 -31.05 55.79
C ARG A 808 -10.17 -30.82 54.50
N ALA A 809 -10.79 -30.35 53.42
CA ALA A 809 -10.10 -30.00 52.18
C ALA A 809 -9.16 -28.79 52.38
N ARG A 810 -9.62 -27.74 53.08
CA ARG A 810 -8.76 -26.57 53.40
C ARG A 810 -7.59 -26.90 54.33
N ARG A 811 -7.79 -27.78 55.32
CA ARG A 811 -6.67 -28.27 56.17
C ARG A 811 -5.76 -29.27 55.45
N SER A 812 -6.26 -30.01 54.47
CA SER A 812 -5.45 -30.95 53.68
C SER A 812 -4.61 -30.27 52.61
N GLU A 813 -4.96 -29.09 52.12
CA GLU A 813 -4.13 -28.31 51.18
C GLU A 813 -3.02 -27.52 51.89
N GLU A 814 -3.27 -27.02 53.10
CA GLU A 814 -2.25 -26.39 53.95
C GLU A 814 -1.21 -27.41 54.46
N ASP A 815 -1.62 -28.65 54.79
CA ASP A 815 -0.70 -29.73 55.19
C ASP A 815 0.07 -30.36 54.01
N ARG A 816 -0.41 -30.20 52.76
CA ARG A 816 0.30 -30.68 51.55
C ARG A 816 1.37 -29.70 51.09
N ALA A 817 1.18 -28.40 51.32
CA ALA A 817 2.19 -27.37 51.11
C ALA A 817 3.33 -27.42 52.15
N ALA A 818 3.06 -27.95 53.36
CA ALA A 818 4.08 -28.10 54.41
C ALA A 818 4.99 -29.35 54.26
N ARG A 819 4.63 -30.33 53.41
CA ARG A 819 5.40 -31.57 53.20
C ARG A 819 6.41 -31.53 52.05
N LEU A 820 6.42 -30.46 51.25
CA LEU A 820 7.44 -30.23 50.22
C LEU A 820 8.33 -29.07 50.66
N GLY A 821 9.15 -29.32 51.67
CA GLY A 821 10.11 -28.35 52.19
C GLY A 821 11.15 -27.97 51.14
N VAL A 822 11.00 -26.79 50.54
CA VAL A 822 12.13 -25.97 50.10
C VAL A 822 11.85 -24.52 50.48
N GLY A 823 12.61 -24.06 51.48
CA GLY A 823 12.59 -22.71 52.00
C GLY A 823 13.32 -21.68 51.12
N PRO A 824 13.43 -20.43 51.59
CA PRO A 824 13.34 -19.22 50.77
C PRO A 824 14.72 -18.58 50.48
N THR A 825 14.80 -17.69 49.49
CA THR A 825 15.50 -16.38 49.62
C THR A 825 15.38 -15.46 48.38
N LEU A 826 15.11 -14.19 48.71
CA LEU A 826 15.64 -12.94 48.14
C LEU A 826 15.07 -12.32 46.85
N ARG A 827 14.24 -11.28 47.09
CA ARG A 827 14.33 -9.89 46.56
C ARG A 827 14.87 -9.69 45.13
N GLY A 828 13.99 -9.25 44.23
CA GLY A 828 14.38 -8.63 42.95
C GLY A 828 13.24 -7.90 42.22
N ARG A 829 13.06 -6.60 42.57
CA ARG A 829 12.56 -5.46 41.76
C ARG A 829 11.19 -5.50 41.04
N ARG A 830 10.28 -4.68 41.62
CA ARG A 830 9.35 -3.71 40.98
C ARG A 830 10.04 -2.94 39.81
N ASN A 831 9.40 -2.41 38.76
CA ASN A 831 8.19 -1.58 38.61
C ASN A 831 7.92 -1.44 37.08
N ARG A 832 6.68 -1.60 36.58
CA ARG A 832 5.68 -0.55 36.21
C ARG A 832 5.90 0.20 34.87
N PRO A 833 4.81 0.72 34.26
CA PRO A 833 4.60 0.85 32.82
C PRO A 833 4.84 2.29 32.29
N CYS A 834 4.96 2.45 30.97
CA CYS A 834 4.99 3.75 30.32
C CYS A 834 3.91 3.87 29.24
N ASN A 835 2.92 4.72 29.50
CA ASN A 835 2.17 5.47 28.50
C ASN A 835 3.09 6.50 27.84
N PHE A 836 2.92 6.75 26.54
CA PHE A 836 3.53 7.90 25.87
C PHE A 836 2.48 8.70 25.10
N THR A 837 2.33 9.97 25.50
CA THR A 837 1.72 11.04 24.72
C THR A 837 2.78 12.09 24.39
N ARG A 838 2.70 12.59 23.14
CA ARG A 838 3.37 13.76 22.53
C ARG A 838 3.80 14.88 23.49
N ARG A 839 5.01 15.42 23.30
CA ARG A 839 5.32 16.69 22.58
C ARG A 839 6.84 16.94 22.64
N GLY A 840 7.36 17.58 21.59
CA GLY A 840 8.80 17.70 21.34
C GLY A 840 9.49 18.91 21.95
N HIS A 841 10.80 18.95 21.70
CA HIS A 841 11.75 20.05 21.49
C HIS A 841 13.12 19.32 21.54
N GLY A 842 13.94 19.35 20.49
CA GLY A 842 14.78 20.49 20.16
C GLY A 842 15.97 20.51 21.13
N ASP A 843 17.13 20.04 20.71
CA ASP A 843 18.39 20.51 21.29
C ASP A 843 19.57 20.34 20.30
N PRO A 844 20.49 21.31 20.23
CA PRO A 844 21.69 21.27 19.43
C PRO A 844 22.91 20.74 20.23
N GLY A 845 23.92 20.29 19.48
CA GLY A 845 25.29 20.83 19.61
C GLY A 845 26.20 20.33 20.74
N GLU A 846 27.16 19.50 20.31
CA GLU A 846 28.60 19.51 20.66
C GLU A 846 29.06 19.25 22.12
N VAL A 847 29.99 18.29 22.28
CA VAL A 847 31.45 18.52 22.46
C VAL A 847 32.12 17.20 22.93
N ILE A 848 33.27 16.91 22.31
CA ILE A 848 34.29 15.81 22.45
C ILE A 848 34.14 14.65 21.46
#